data_AF-A0AA51NCD1-F1
#
_entry.id   AF-A0AA51NCD1-F1
#
_cell.length_a   1.000
_cell.length_b   1.000
_cell.length_c   1.000
_cell.angle_alpha   90.00
_cell.angle_beta   90.00
_cell.angle_gamma   90.00
#
_symmetry.space_group_name_H-M   'P 1'
#
loop_
_entity.id
_entity.type
_entity.pdbx_description
1 polymer ?
#
loop_
_entity_poly.entity_id
_entity_poly.type
_entity_poly.pdbx_seq_one_letter_code
_entity_poly.pdbx_strand_id
1 'polypeptide(L)'
;MLINFKSQNFIRGIILLLLMGLIHPLQAQIPAGYYDAANGKTGEQLKAALNDIISGHTTYPYSSSSTDVWDILKEADRDPNNSANVIGIYSGFSMDATAEYNNGDGWNREHVWAKSRGDFGTSEGAGTDCHHLAVADISTNGARGNMNFDYGDTYYVDTQGFYSGSTLSKTSSTADVWEPRDEVKGDVARMIFYMATRYEGENGEPDLELTESLLSGTDKSPYHGKLSVLLEWHQQDPVSATEIQRNDIIYSYQNNRNPFIDHPEYVCEIYSCSTSGGNNAPYFTSSPVTSVAAGTNYSYSITTTDPEGDNVNISASLLPTWMSFTDNGNGTAIISGSTQTSGDYSVSLNVSDASASNAQNFTVSVTSSGGGTGTASELIFSEYIEGSSYNKGLEIANFTGSSVDLSAYSIMKQTNGSGSWTGELSLSGSIANGDVFVVVNSNAASAMQTEADLISSSAALSFNGNDPIGLFKNGQLIDVIGNFNSSSSFGQNTTLVRGETVTEPTTTYSTSEWDGYASDTFSFLGSHSIAGSGGGDTEAPSTPSNLLVSNVTETSFDLSWDTSTDNLGVDQYVIYLDGSFYANSISTTATVNGLSVSTNYVVNISAQDAAGNESNQSSNVGVTTSAPLPSLDCQSSINSFPYQQGFENGNDWVQSISDDFDWTVNSGATGSSNTGPSSAYEGNYYFYVEASSPNYSYKTATIESPCFDLSNENQASFNFNYHMYGASNMGSLMLQVTTDGDNWSTLWSKSGNQGTSWQAENIDLSAYLGETIKLRVVGQTSDTWQGDMAIDNLELSTAQPVVETTLNLSLTFDNYPEETTWEILAGSTVIAEGGPYGNYADGSTINVSITVPEGCYDFNIYDSYGDGICCSYGSGSFTLSNGNNVIVSGGSFGSGESTNFCVGNNLRSLTRTESISSEIESAGFNVYPNPAITELEIFTGKMDATAYQIISLSGKIEQSGNLNAKSSTIDVTNLESGLYVLKVLDSENVVVKKIMVK
;
A
#
# COMPACT_ATOMS: atom_id res chain seq x y z
N MET A 1 4.39 -57.25 39.69
CA MET A 1 4.88 -56.00 40.30
C MET A 1 5.91 -55.37 39.35
N LEU A 2 5.45 -54.90 38.18
CA LEU A 2 6.29 -54.25 37.14
C LEU A 2 5.43 -53.56 36.06
N ILE A 3 4.23 -53.08 36.42
CA ILE A 3 3.31 -52.36 35.52
C ILE A 3 2.61 -51.28 36.34
N ASN A 4 3.35 -50.26 36.80
CA ASN A 4 2.72 -49.02 37.33
C ASN A 4 3.68 -47.81 37.49
N PHE A 5 4.89 -47.84 36.92
CA PHE A 5 5.85 -46.73 37.01
C PHE A 5 6.09 -45.99 35.69
N LYS A 6 5.49 -46.41 34.57
CA LYS A 6 5.67 -45.75 33.26
C LYS A 6 4.58 -44.75 32.87
N SER A 7 3.40 -44.73 33.51
CA SER A 7 2.33 -43.78 33.12
C SER A 7 2.39 -42.43 33.84
N GLN A 8 3.02 -42.32 35.02
CA GLN A 8 3.12 -41.04 35.73
C GLN A 8 4.19 -40.08 35.18
N ASN A 9 5.24 -40.59 34.53
CA ASN A 9 6.24 -39.73 33.86
C ASN A 9 5.79 -39.26 32.48
N PHE A 10 4.88 -39.99 31.82
CA PHE A 10 4.30 -39.60 30.53
C PHE A 10 3.28 -38.45 30.69
N ILE A 11 2.47 -38.49 31.76
CA ILE A 11 1.49 -37.44 32.07
C ILE A 11 2.16 -36.16 32.62
N ARG A 12 3.28 -36.27 33.35
CA ARG A 12 4.09 -35.09 33.74
C ARG A 12 4.86 -34.47 32.57
N GLY A 13 5.28 -35.25 31.57
CA GLY A 13 5.90 -34.73 30.36
C GLY A 13 4.90 -34.01 29.44
N ILE A 14 3.66 -34.51 29.34
CA ILE A 14 2.61 -33.91 28.52
C ILE A 14 2.04 -32.62 29.16
N ILE A 15 1.94 -32.56 30.49
CA ILE A 15 1.52 -31.32 31.19
C ILE A 15 2.63 -30.25 31.18
N LEU A 16 3.91 -30.63 31.10
CA LEU A 16 5.01 -29.66 30.95
C LEU A 16 5.15 -29.17 29.49
N LEU A 17 4.84 -30.00 28.48
CA LEU A 17 4.80 -29.57 27.07
C LEU A 17 3.56 -28.71 26.74
N LEU A 18 2.40 -28.97 27.36
CA LEU A 18 1.20 -28.14 27.18
C LEU A 18 1.24 -26.81 27.94
N LEU A 19 2.17 -26.61 28.89
CA LEU A 19 2.41 -25.33 29.55
C LEU A 19 3.55 -24.50 28.90
N MET A 20 4.31 -25.06 27.96
CA MET A 20 5.36 -24.33 27.22
C MET A 20 4.92 -23.86 25.83
N GLY A 21 3.74 -24.27 25.34
CA GLY A 21 3.18 -23.85 24.04
C GLY A 21 2.30 -22.60 24.07
N LEU A 22 2.31 -21.83 25.16
CA LEU A 22 1.50 -20.62 25.33
C LEU A 22 2.23 -19.59 26.20
N ILE A 23 3.54 -19.47 26.02
CA ILE A 23 4.25 -18.24 26.35
C ILE A 23 4.33 -17.48 25.04
N HIS A 24 3.26 -16.72 24.72
CA HIS A 24 3.46 -15.56 23.86
C HIS A 24 4.53 -14.72 24.57
N PRO A 25 5.57 -14.21 23.88
CA PRO A 25 6.34 -13.14 24.50
C PRO A 25 5.32 -12.12 24.99
N LEU A 26 5.36 -11.79 26.28
CA LEU A 26 4.64 -10.64 26.79
C LEU A 26 5.15 -9.47 25.97
N GLN A 27 4.42 -9.10 24.91
CA GLN A 27 4.71 -7.88 24.17
C GLN A 27 4.64 -6.77 25.20
N ALA A 28 5.70 -5.97 25.29
CA ALA A 28 5.72 -4.81 26.16
C ALA A 28 4.67 -3.84 25.62
N GLN A 29 3.45 -3.92 26.13
CA GLN A 29 2.37 -3.05 25.71
C GLN A 29 2.67 -1.64 26.22
N ILE A 30 2.64 -0.65 25.32
CA ILE A 30 2.71 0.76 25.71
C ILE A 30 1.64 1.06 26.77
N PRO A 31 1.93 1.93 27.75
CA PRO A 31 0.93 2.35 28.73
C PRO A 31 -0.35 2.85 28.07
N ALA A 32 -1.51 2.56 28.67
CA ALA A 32 -2.76 3.18 28.23
C ALA A 32 -2.61 4.71 28.25
N GLY A 33 -3.00 5.36 27.16
CA GLY A 33 -2.85 6.81 26.98
C GLY A 33 -1.45 7.28 26.56
N TYR A 34 -0.58 6.39 26.07
CA TYR A 34 0.77 6.75 25.60
C TYR A 34 0.77 7.92 24.59
N TYR A 35 -0.25 7.98 23.72
CA TYR A 35 -0.42 9.05 22.72
C TYR A 35 -1.46 10.12 23.10
N ASP A 36 -1.96 10.16 24.34
CA ASP A 36 -3.01 11.11 24.74
C ASP A 36 -2.63 12.58 24.49
N ALA A 37 -1.34 12.90 24.58
CA ALA A 37 -0.83 14.24 24.33
C ALA A 37 -0.86 14.63 22.84
N ALA A 38 -0.97 13.67 21.91
CA ALA A 38 -1.07 13.89 20.47
C ALA A 38 -2.52 14.09 20.00
N ASN A 39 -3.50 13.57 20.74
CA ASN A 39 -4.92 13.58 20.35
C ASN A 39 -5.42 14.97 19.93
N GLY A 40 -5.99 15.05 18.72
CA GLY A 40 -6.63 16.25 18.17
C GLY A 40 -5.67 17.37 17.75
N LYS A 41 -4.36 17.11 17.69
CA LYS A 41 -3.36 18.06 17.19
C LYS A 41 -3.02 17.75 15.73
N THR A 42 -2.62 18.76 14.97
CA THR A 42 -2.13 18.61 13.59
C THR A 42 -0.93 19.53 13.35
N GLY A 43 -0.26 19.38 12.21
CA GLY A 43 0.88 20.19 11.80
C GLY A 43 2.03 20.16 12.82
N GLU A 44 2.64 21.32 13.01
CA GLU A 44 3.72 21.52 13.99
C GLU A 44 3.32 21.20 15.44
N GLN A 45 2.02 21.31 15.79
CA GLN A 45 1.57 21.01 17.14
C GLN A 45 1.58 19.50 17.41
N LEU A 46 1.22 18.72 16.41
CA LEU A 46 1.30 17.27 16.46
C LEU A 46 2.77 16.84 16.45
N LYS A 47 3.60 17.39 15.56
CA LYS A 47 5.05 17.13 15.52
C LYS A 47 5.71 17.37 16.87
N ALA A 48 5.43 18.53 17.50
CA ALA A 48 5.95 18.87 18.83
C ALA A 48 5.43 17.93 19.94
N ALA A 49 4.14 17.57 19.91
CA ALA A 49 3.58 16.65 20.91
C ALA A 49 4.17 15.24 20.79
N LEU A 50 4.40 14.77 19.56
CA LEU A 50 5.07 13.50 19.30
C LEU A 50 6.53 13.57 19.72
N ASN A 51 7.24 14.67 19.44
CA ASN A 51 8.60 14.90 19.93
C ASN A 51 8.67 14.75 21.46
N ASP A 52 7.77 15.43 22.20
CA ASP A 52 7.69 15.34 23.65
C ASP A 52 7.51 13.88 24.14
N ILE A 53 6.68 13.09 23.45
CA ILE A 53 6.43 11.67 23.78
C ILE A 53 7.68 10.81 23.58
N ILE A 54 8.42 11.02 22.47
CA ILE A 54 9.49 10.13 22.02
C ILE A 54 10.90 10.61 22.41
N SER A 55 11.04 11.84 22.90
CA SER A 55 12.33 12.48 23.24
C SER A 55 13.10 11.74 24.33
N GLY A 56 12.42 11.34 25.41
CA GLY A 56 13.03 10.78 26.63
C GLY A 56 13.42 9.29 26.59
N HIS A 57 13.83 8.76 25.45
CA HIS A 57 14.10 7.34 25.28
C HIS A 57 15.39 6.86 25.96
N THR A 58 15.45 5.55 26.23
CA THR A 58 16.62 4.86 26.76
C THR A 58 17.65 4.64 25.64
N THR A 59 18.87 5.11 25.85
CA THR A 59 19.97 4.95 24.88
C THR A 59 20.75 3.66 25.13
N TYR A 60 21.23 3.07 24.04
CA TYR A 60 22.16 1.95 24.07
C TYR A 60 23.46 2.34 23.36
N PRO A 61 24.61 1.82 23.81
CA PRO A 61 25.89 2.11 23.19
C PRO A 61 25.95 1.51 21.78
N TYR A 62 26.73 2.13 20.90
CA TYR A 62 26.89 1.66 19.52
C TYR A 62 27.52 0.26 19.45
N SER A 63 28.46 -0.04 20.35
CA SER A 63 29.03 -1.38 20.55
C SER A 63 29.50 -1.57 22.00
N SER A 64 29.13 -2.68 22.62
CA SER A 64 29.47 -3.01 24.02
C SER A 64 29.61 -4.51 24.22
N SER A 65 30.02 -4.91 25.43
CA SER A 65 29.97 -6.30 25.91
C SER A 65 28.69 -6.63 26.70
N SER A 66 27.92 -5.58 27.02
CA SER A 66 26.52 -5.67 27.44
C SER A 66 25.61 -5.47 26.21
N THR A 67 24.30 -5.45 26.41
CA THR A 67 23.33 -5.08 25.37
C THR A 67 23.75 -3.80 24.66
N ASP A 68 23.79 -3.86 23.33
CA ASP A 68 24.10 -2.76 22.43
C ASP A 68 23.17 -2.80 21.19
N VAL A 69 23.39 -1.89 20.25
CA VAL A 69 22.59 -1.80 19.02
C VAL A 69 22.65 -3.08 18.17
N TRP A 70 23.77 -3.83 18.17
CA TRP A 70 23.84 -5.08 17.41
C TRP A 70 22.84 -6.11 17.94
N ASP A 71 22.79 -6.24 19.27
CA ASP A 71 21.87 -7.17 19.94
C ASP A 71 20.41 -6.85 19.62
N ILE A 72 20.04 -5.57 19.65
CA ILE A 72 18.67 -5.13 19.38
C ILE A 72 18.28 -5.42 17.93
N LEU A 73 19.14 -5.11 16.96
CA LEU A 73 18.82 -5.31 15.54
C LEU A 73 18.79 -6.78 15.11
N LYS A 74 19.55 -7.66 15.76
CA LYS A 74 19.41 -9.12 15.55
C LYS A 74 18.04 -9.65 15.94
N GLU A 75 17.34 -8.95 16.83
CA GLU A 75 15.97 -9.27 17.20
C GLU A 75 14.98 -8.54 16.29
N ALA A 76 15.17 -7.23 16.10
CA ALA A 76 14.25 -6.35 15.37
C ALA A 76 14.17 -6.66 13.87
N ASP A 77 15.29 -7.01 13.24
CA ASP A 77 15.41 -7.28 11.80
C ASP A 77 15.65 -8.78 11.51
N ARG A 78 15.23 -9.66 12.43
CA ARG A 78 15.37 -11.12 12.30
C ARG A 78 14.60 -11.62 11.07
N ASP A 79 15.23 -12.51 10.30
CA ASP A 79 14.57 -13.15 9.18
C ASP A 79 13.43 -14.07 9.66
N PRO A 80 12.16 -13.81 9.26
CA PRO A 80 11.01 -14.62 9.69
C PRO A 80 11.07 -16.05 9.14
N ASN A 81 11.73 -16.27 8.01
CA ASN A 81 11.87 -17.58 7.38
C ASN A 81 13.11 -18.33 7.87
N ASN A 82 14.06 -17.63 8.50
CA ASN A 82 15.25 -18.24 9.09
C ASN A 82 15.71 -17.47 10.32
N SER A 83 15.27 -17.91 11.51
CA SER A 83 15.58 -17.24 12.78
C SER A 83 17.07 -17.13 13.13
N ALA A 84 17.98 -17.84 12.43
CA ALA A 84 19.43 -17.70 12.60
C ALA A 84 20.03 -16.53 11.80
N ASN A 85 19.22 -15.91 10.94
CA ASN A 85 19.61 -14.84 10.03
C ASN A 85 18.87 -13.54 10.34
N VAL A 86 19.37 -12.45 9.73
CA VAL A 86 18.77 -11.12 9.69
C VAL A 86 18.55 -10.69 8.23
N ILE A 87 17.56 -9.84 7.98
CA ILE A 87 17.23 -9.34 6.63
C ILE A 87 17.81 -7.95 6.41
N GLY A 88 18.54 -7.76 5.30
CA GLY A 88 19.04 -6.46 4.88
C GLY A 88 17.91 -5.55 4.36
N ILE A 89 17.82 -4.33 4.89
CA ILE A 89 16.75 -3.37 4.52
C ILE A 89 16.72 -3.10 3.01
N TYR A 90 17.85 -2.70 2.42
CA TYR A 90 17.91 -2.36 0.99
C TYR A 90 18.06 -3.57 0.07
N SER A 91 18.81 -4.60 0.49
CA SER A 91 19.12 -5.74 -0.37
C SER A 91 18.10 -6.88 -0.31
N GLY A 92 17.34 -6.98 0.78
CA GLY A 92 16.49 -8.15 1.06
C GLY A 92 17.29 -9.42 1.34
N PHE A 93 18.62 -9.36 1.43
CA PHE A 93 19.45 -10.54 1.66
C PHE A 93 19.25 -11.08 3.08
N SER A 94 19.06 -12.39 3.18
CA SER A 94 19.09 -13.15 4.44
C SER A 94 20.53 -13.48 4.81
N MET A 95 21.02 -12.86 5.88
CA MET A 95 22.43 -12.90 6.28
C MET A 95 22.59 -13.52 7.67
N ASP A 96 23.66 -14.30 7.88
CA ASP A 96 23.98 -14.90 9.19
C ASP A 96 24.00 -13.82 10.29
N ALA A 97 23.12 -13.95 11.28
CA ALA A 97 22.98 -12.96 12.34
C ALA A 97 24.25 -12.82 13.18
N THR A 98 25.10 -13.85 13.23
CA THR A 98 26.38 -13.83 13.96
C THR A 98 27.52 -13.16 13.17
N ALA A 99 27.32 -12.87 11.88
CA ALA A 99 28.30 -12.23 11.02
C ALA A 99 28.30 -10.69 11.15
N GLU A 100 28.31 -10.17 12.38
CA GLU A 100 28.39 -8.74 12.66
C GLU A 100 29.74 -8.16 12.20
N TYR A 101 29.71 -7.25 11.22
CA TYR A 101 30.87 -6.69 10.52
C TYR A 101 31.75 -7.72 9.78
N ASN A 102 32.15 -8.82 10.42
CA ASN A 102 32.90 -9.96 9.90
C ASN A 102 34.07 -9.56 8.96
N ASN A 103 34.96 -8.68 9.44
CA ASN A 103 36.08 -8.13 8.67
C ASN A 103 35.70 -7.41 7.35
N GLY A 104 34.44 -6.98 7.20
CA GLY A 104 33.90 -6.40 5.98
C GLY A 104 33.01 -7.34 5.17
N ASP A 105 32.96 -8.64 5.52
CA ASP A 105 32.24 -9.69 4.79
C ASP A 105 30.90 -10.07 5.45
N GLY A 106 30.40 -9.23 6.35
CA GLY A 106 29.17 -9.45 7.12
C GLY A 106 28.13 -8.37 6.87
N TRP A 107 27.23 -8.20 7.84
CA TRP A 107 26.27 -7.10 7.85
C TRP A 107 26.74 -5.97 8.79
N ASN A 108 26.24 -4.76 8.57
CA ASN A 108 26.46 -3.61 9.44
C ASN A 108 25.13 -2.91 9.80
N ARG A 109 25.24 -1.88 10.66
CA ARG A 109 24.12 -1.01 11.00
C ARG A 109 24.05 0.10 9.98
N GLU A 110 23.01 0.08 9.18
CA GLU A 110 22.66 1.16 8.30
C GLU A 110 22.08 2.32 9.10
N HIS A 111 22.60 3.51 8.84
CA HIS A 111 22.04 4.76 9.32
C HIS A 111 21.09 5.29 8.23
N VAL A 112 19.81 4.88 8.29
CA VAL A 112 18.80 5.28 7.30
C VAL A 112 18.73 6.81 7.22
N TRP A 113 18.76 7.52 8.35
CA TRP A 113 19.25 8.90 8.34
C TRP A 113 20.77 8.93 8.30
N ALA A 114 21.35 9.35 7.17
CA ALA A 114 22.80 9.31 6.98
C ALA A 114 23.54 10.19 8.01
N LYS A 115 24.46 9.61 8.80
CA LYS A 115 25.22 10.32 9.86
C LYS A 115 25.91 11.61 9.40
N SER A 116 26.34 11.65 8.14
CA SER A 116 27.01 12.83 7.58
C SER A 116 26.08 14.03 7.46
N ARG A 117 24.76 13.81 7.42
CA ARG A 117 23.70 14.83 7.34
C ARG A 117 23.27 15.21 8.75
N GLY A 118 23.97 16.20 9.33
CA GLY A 118 23.85 16.58 10.74
C GLY A 118 25.07 16.23 11.60
N ASP A 119 26.08 15.55 11.03
CA ASP A 119 27.40 15.24 11.63
C ASP A 119 27.35 14.66 13.05
N PHE A 120 26.30 13.88 13.37
CA PHE A 120 26.08 13.36 14.73
C PHE A 120 26.88 12.07 15.06
N GLY A 121 27.46 11.43 14.04
CA GLY A 121 28.35 10.28 14.24
C GLY A 121 27.64 9.05 14.82
N THR A 122 28.30 8.35 15.75
CA THR A 122 27.78 7.13 16.40
C THR A 122 27.66 7.29 17.92
N SER A 123 27.56 8.54 18.39
CA SER A 123 27.36 8.85 19.80
C SER A 123 25.93 8.51 20.21
N GLU A 124 25.72 8.22 21.49
CA GLU A 124 24.38 7.96 22.03
C GLU A 124 23.44 9.16 21.77
N GLY A 125 22.21 8.85 21.36
CA GLY A 125 21.27 9.79 20.74
C GLY A 125 21.04 9.37 19.29
N ALA A 126 21.02 10.34 18.36
CA ALA A 126 20.73 10.08 16.95
C ALA A 126 21.66 9.02 16.31
N GLY A 127 22.89 8.85 16.81
CA GLY A 127 23.84 7.86 16.29
C GLY A 127 23.53 6.41 16.67
N THR A 128 22.68 6.18 17.67
CA THR A 128 22.37 4.86 18.23
C THR A 128 20.87 4.55 18.36
N ASP A 129 19.99 5.42 17.84
CA ASP A 129 18.54 5.23 17.90
C ASP A 129 18.08 4.13 16.93
N CYS A 130 17.63 2.99 17.47
CA CYS A 130 17.29 1.81 16.68
C CYS A 130 16.04 2.00 15.84
N HIS A 131 15.21 3.05 16.07
CA HIS A 131 14.07 3.32 15.19
C HIS A 131 14.47 3.68 13.76
N HIS A 132 15.71 4.15 13.53
CA HIS A 132 16.23 4.44 12.19
C HIS A 132 17.44 3.58 11.79
N LEU A 133 18.01 2.81 12.71
CA LEU A 133 19.10 1.88 12.40
C LEU A 133 18.55 0.56 11.89
N ALA A 134 19.02 0.08 10.76
CA ALA A 134 18.58 -1.18 10.20
C ALA A 134 19.76 -2.08 9.83
N VAL A 135 19.55 -3.39 9.75
CA VAL A 135 20.51 -4.32 9.18
C VAL A 135 20.71 -4.02 7.69
N ALA A 136 21.96 -3.94 7.25
CA ALA A 136 22.29 -3.89 5.84
C ALA A 136 23.57 -4.68 5.54
N ASP A 137 23.63 -5.27 4.35
CA ASP A 137 24.89 -5.78 3.82
C ASP A 137 25.92 -4.64 3.70
N ILE A 138 27.19 -4.93 4.00
CA ILE A 138 28.23 -3.89 4.08
C ILE A 138 28.48 -3.20 2.74
N SER A 139 28.49 -3.93 1.62
CA SER A 139 28.72 -3.31 0.30
C SER A 139 27.48 -2.55 -0.17
N THR A 140 26.28 -3.08 0.07
CA THR A 140 25.04 -2.38 -0.27
C THR A 140 24.91 -1.09 0.54
N ASN A 141 25.20 -1.13 1.85
CA ASN A 141 25.24 0.08 2.69
C ASN A 141 26.32 1.06 2.18
N GLY A 142 27.52 0.56 1.89
CA GLY A 142 28.61 1.36 1.34
C GLY A 142 28.25 2.07 0.04
N ALA A 143 27.47 1.42 -0.84
CA ALA A 143 26.98 2.00 -2.08
C ALA A 143 25.88 3.02 -1.87
N ARG A 144 24.94 2.77 -0.94
CA ARG A 144 23.91 3.74 -0.56
C ARG A 144 24.51 5.02 0.01
N GLY A 145 25.52 4.88 0.88
CA GLY A 145 26.26 6.01 1.45
C GLY A 145 25.35 7.07 2.08
N ASN A 146 25.36 8.27 1.51
CA ASN A 146 24.51 9.39 1.92
C ASN A 146 23.60 9.90 0.78
N MET A 147 23.35 9.08 -0.24
CA MET A 147 22.47 9.40 -1.36
C MET A 147 21.09 9.84 -0.88
N ASN A 148 20.45 10.73 -1.64
CA ASN A 148 19.12 11.24 -1.33
C ASN A 148 18.06 10.14 -1.57
N PHE A 149 17.01 10.09 -0.77
CA PHE A 149 15.85 9.27 -1.08
C PHE A 149 14.99 9.97 -2.13
N ASP A 150 14.95 9.40 -3.33
CA ASP A 150 14.15 9.80 -4.49
C ASP A 150 14.06 8.59 -5.45
N TYR A 151 13.25 8.67 -6.50
CA TYR A 151 13.17 7.62 -7.52
C TYR A 151 14.47 7.49 -8.31
N GLY A 152 14.87 6.24 -8.54
CA GLY A 152 16.01 5.84 -9.35
C GLY A 152 15.57 5.25 -10.69
N ASP A 153 16.49 5.25 -11.66
CA ASP A 153 16.23 4.77 -13.03
C ASP A 153 16.95 3.45 -13.34
N THR A 154 17.86 3.01 -12.46
CA THR A 154 18.76 1.88 -12.71
C THR A 154 18.83 0.98 -11.49
N TYR A 155 18.46 -0.30 -11.64
CA TYR A 155 18.61 -1.28 -10.56
C TYR A 155 20.05 -1.38 -10.08
N TYR A 156 20.22 -1.35 -8.76
CA TYR A 156 21.47 -1.65 -8.12
C TYR A 156 21.60 -3.18 -7.98
N VAL A 157 22.75 -3.70 -8.37
CA VAL A 157 23.12 -5.10 -8.20
C VAL A 157 24.41 -5.10 -7.40
N ASP A 158 24.38 -5.70 -6.22
CA ASP A 158 25.58 -5.82 -5.40
C ASP A 158 26.48 -6.90 -6.02
N THR A 159 27.70 -6.51 -6.37
CA THR A 159 28.72 -7.38 -6.96
C THR A 159 30.02 -7.36 -6.15
N GLN A 160 30.06 -6.62 -5.03
CA GLN A 160 31.28 -6.32 -4.30
C GLN A 160 31.31 -6.98 -2.90
N GLY A 161 30.14 -7.40 -2.39
CA GLY A 161 30.00 -8.05 -1.08
C GLY A 161 30.20 -9.55 -1.06
N PHE A 162 30.31 -10.08 0.16
CA PHE A 162 30.19 -11.51 0.43
C PHE A 162 28.80 -12.03 0.03
N TYR A 163 27.76 -11.26 0.38
CA TYR A 163 26.44 -11.39 -0.21
C TYR A 163 26.41 -10.55 -1.50
N SER A 164 25.95 -11.14 -2.60
CA SER A 164 25.91 -10.48 -3.91
C SER A 164 24.68 -10.94 -4.69
N GLY A 165 24.16 -10.07 -5.54
CA GLY A 165 22.92 -10.31 -6.28
C GLY A 165 22.11 -9.05 -6.49
N SER A 166 20.93 -9.21 -7.09
CA SER A 166 19.98 -8.10 -7.24
C SER A 166 19.48 -7.66 -5.87
N THR A 167 19.50 -6.35 -5.61
CA THR A 167 18.92 -5.78 -4.38
C THR A 167 17.50 -5.27 -4.58
N LEU A 168 17.02 -5.18 -5.82
CA LEU A 168 15.78 -4.49 -6.22
C LEU A 168 15.72 -2.98 -5.92
N SER A 169 16.58 -2.45 -5.05
CA SER A 169 16.84 -1.00 -4.96
C SER A 169 17.37 -0.44 -6.28
N LYS A 170 17.17 0.87 -6.51
CA LYS A 170 17.64 1.58 -7.70
C LYS A 170 18.51 2.78 -7.32
N THR A 171 19.40 3.12 -8.23
CA THR A 171 20.17 4.37 -8.24
C THR A 171 19.86 5.16 -9.51
N SER A 172 20.35 6.38 -9.63
CA SER A 172 20.35 7.10 -10.91
C SER A 172 21.78 7.34 -11.40
N SER A 173 21.95 7.24 -12.73
CA SER A 173 23.19 7.65 -13.39
C SER A 173 23.34 9.17 -13.49
N THR A 174 22.29 9.93 -13.23
CA THR A 174 22.24 11.40 -13.42
C THR A 174 22.07 12.19 -12.12
N ALA A 175 21.68 11.54 -11.03
CA ALA A 175 21.47 12.13 -9.72
C ALA A 175 21.96 11.22 -8.60
N ASP A 176 22.38 11.81 -7.48
CA ASP A 176 22.88 11.10 -6.30
C ASP A 176 21.69 10.65 -5.43
N VAL A 177 20.95 9.65 -5.93
CA VAL A 177 19.68 9.16 -5.37
C VAL A 177 19.69 7.65 -5.14
N TRP A 178 18.96 7.24 -4.12
CA TRP A 178 18.72 5.85 -3.77
C TRP A 178 17.23 5.62 -3.58
N GLU A 179 16.66 4.74 -4.41
CA GLU A 179 15.31 4.22 -4.27
C GLU A 179 15.42 2.84 -3.60
N PRO A 180 14.87 2.64 -2.38
CA PRO A 180 14.84 1.32 -1.77
C PRO A 180 13.93 0.38 -2.58
N ARG A 181 14.00 -0.92 -2.28
CA ARG A 181 13.09 -1.92 -2.88
C ARG A 181 11.64 -1.63 -2.49
N ASP A 182 10.70 -2.03 -3.33
CA ASP A 182 9.30 -1.62 -3.20
C ASP A 182 8.68 -2.01 -1.86
N GLU A 183 9.10 -3.13 -1.26
CA GLU A 183 8.51 -3.66 -0.03
C GLU A 183 9.03 -3.01 1.28
N VAL A 184 9.84 -1.96 1.20
CA VAL A 184 10.34 -1.19 2.38
C VAL A 184 10.35 0.32 2.14
N LYS A 185 9.66 0.80 1.11
CA LYS A 185 9.62 2.24 0.77
C LYS A 185 8.94 3.03 1.90
N GLY A 186 7.85 2.48 2.43
CA GLY A 186 7.09 3.01 3.55
C GLY A 186 7.88 2.93 4.85
N ASP A 187 8.58 1.82 5.10
CA ASP A 187 9.45 1.64 6.25
C ASP A 187 10.52 2.75 6.31
N VAL A 188 11.24 2.94 5.19
CA VAL A 188 12.28 3.97 5.08
C VAL A 188 11.67 5.36 5.28
N ALA A 189 10.51 5.65 4.70
CA ALA A 189 9.84 6.92 4.89
C ALA A 189 9.49 7.18 6.37
N ARG A 190 8.86 6.21 7.05
CA ARG A 190 8.50 6.30 8.47
C ARG A 190 9.72 6.39 9.39
N MET A 191 10.85 5.77 9.04
CA MET A 191 12.11 5.95 9.76
C MET A 191 12.65 7.38 9.62
N ILE A 192 12.52 8.00 8.44
CA ILE A 192 12.96 9.37 8.21
C ILE A 192 12.03 10.39 8.88
N PHE A 193 10.70 10.22 8.78
CA PHE A 193 9.73 11.05 9.51
C PHE A 193 9.97 11.00 11.02
N TYR A 194 10.24 9.80 11.55
CA TYR A 194 10.60 9.62 12.96
C TYR A 194 11.82 10.43 13.34
N MET A 195 12.92 10.36 12.57
CA MET A 195 14.14 11.09 12.88
C MET A 195 13.94 12.60 12.83
N ALA A 196 13.20 13.10 11.83
CA ALA A 196 12.85 14.51 11.71
C ALA A 196 11.91 14.99 12.80
N THR A 197 11.13 14.09 13.42
CA THR A 197 10.22 14.45 14.54
C THR A 197 10.91 14.31 15.89
N ARG A 198 11.81 13.34 16.06
CA ARG A 198 12.51 13.08 17.32
C ARG A 198 13.60 14.11 17.58
N TYR A 199 14.34 14.56 16.57
CA TYR A 199 15.55 15.36 16.76
C TYR A 199 15.36 16.80 16.26
N GLU A 200 14.79 17.66 17.10
CA GLU A 200 14.45 19.07 16.82
C GLU A 200 15.52 20.08 17.34
N GLY A 201 16.74 19.62 17.62
CA GLY A 201 17.82 20.48 18.10
C GLY A 201 17.78 20.84 19.59
N GLU A 202 16.83 20.28 20.35
CA GLU A 202 16.74 20.52 21.79
C GLU A 202 17.88 19.88 22.58
N ASN A 203 18.26 20.47 23.72
CA ASN A 203 19.29 19.94 24.63
C ASN A 203 20.68 19.66 23.99
N GLY A 204 20.98 20.28 22.84
CA GLY A 204 22.25 20.11 22.14
C GLY A 204 22.31 18.87 21.23
N GLU A 205 21.18 18.22 21.00
CA GLU A 205 20.99 17.21 19.96
C GLU A 205 20.99 17.86 18.55
N PRO A 206 21.15 17.08 17.46
CA PRO A 206 21.00 17.62 16.12
C PRO A 206 19.55 18.08 15.85
N ASP A 207 19.42 19.06 14.96
CA ASP A 207 18.15 19.59 14.43
C ASP A 207 17.94 19.05 13.02
N LEU A 208 17.29 17.90 12.92
CA LEU A 208 17.15 17.08 11.72
C LEU A 208 15.84 17.43 11.00
N GLU A 209 15.93 17.85 9.74
CA GLU A 209 14.76 18.30 8.98
C GLU A 209 14.68 17.66 7.59
N LEU A 210 13.45 17.52 7.09
CA LEU A 210 13.21 17.06 5.72
C LEU A 210 13.52 18.18 4.70
N THR A 211 13.70 17.83 3.43
CA THR A 211 13.90 18.82 2.37
C THR A 211 13.16 18.44 1.10
N GLU A 212 12.93 19.39 0.19
CA GLU A 212 12.44 19.10 -1.18
C GLU A 212 13.58 19.07 -2.20
N SER A 213 14.80 19.44 -1.79
CA SER A 213 15.93 19.57 -2.69
C SER A 213 16.88 18.38 -2.59
N LEU A 214 17.36 17.91 -3.74
CA LEU A 214 18.46 16.94 -3.77
C LEU A 214 19.76 17.61 -3.30
N LEU A 215 20.39 17.00 -2.30
CA LEU A 215 21.59 17.50 -1.66
C LEU A 215 22.81 16.80 -2.25
N SER A 216 23.90 17.54 -2.47
CA SER A 216 25.15 16.92 -2.94
C SER A 216 25.72 15.93 -1.91
N GLY A 217 26.42 14.87 -2.36
CA GLY A 217 27.09 13.92 -1.46
C GLY A 217 28.16 14.53 -0.53
N THR A 218 28.57 15.79 -0.73
CA THR A 218 29.46 16.51 0.20
C THR A 218 28.72 17.40 1.21
N ASP A 219 27.41 17.54 1.07
CA ASP A 219 26.59 18.33 1.98
C ASP A 219 26.48 17.64 3.34
N LYS A 220 26.67 18.44 4.39
CA LYS A 220 26.61 17.99 5.79
C LYS A 220 25.49 18.63 6.59
N SER A 221 24.69 19.48 5.94
CA SER A 221 23.52 20.10 6.56
C SER A 221 22.61 19.01 7.12
N PRO A 222 21.87 19.28 8.21
CA PRO A 222 21.03 18.28 8.86
C PRO A 222 19.70 18.10 8.10
N TYR A 223 19.76 18.08 6.77
CA TYR A 223 18.64 17.85 5.89
C TYR A 223 18.76 16.49 5.23
N HIS A 224 17.67 15.73 5.16
CA HIS A 224 17.68 14.46 4.45
C HIS A 224 16.30 14.05 3.93
N GLY A 225 16.28 13.31 2.83
CA GLY A 225 15.05 12.80 2.23
C GLY A 225 14.22 13.87 1.52
N LYS A 226 13.68 13.51 0.34
CA LYS A 226 12.79 14.38 -0.42
C LYS A 226 11.36 14.23 0.09
N LEU A 227 10.85 15.22 0.84
CA LEU A 227 9.57 15.14 1.56
C LEU A 227 8.43 14.66 0.65
N SER A 228 8.22 15.28 -0.51
CA SER A 228 7.20 14.85 -1.48
C SER A 228 7.23 13.36 -1.84
N VAL A 229 8.42 12.80 -2.04
CA VAL A 229 8.59 11.38 -2.41
C VAL A 229 8.42 10.47 -1.19
N LEU A 230 8.88 10.89 -0.02
CA LEU A 230 8.68 10.12 1.20
C LEU A 230 7.19 10.06 1.60
N LEU A 231 6.43 11.13 1.36
CA LEU A 231 4.97 11.12 1.55
C LEU A 231 4.31 10.13 0.58
N GLU A 232 4.72 10.13 -0.69
CA GLU A 232 4.22 9.19 -1.69
C GLU A 232 4.56 7.73 -1.31
N TRP A 233 5.79 7.45 -0.92
CA TRP A 233 6.21 6.12 -0.48
C TRP A 233 5.47 5.65 0.77
N HIS A 234 5.24 6.55 1.73
CA HIS A 234 4.44 6.24 2.91
C HIS A 234 2.99 5.84 2.55
N GLN A 235 2.39 6.48 1.54
CA GLN A 235 1.05 6.16 1.06
C GLN A 235 1.01 4.87 0.22
N GLN A 236 2.04 4.62 -0.59
CA GLN A 236 2.14 3.45 -1.47
C GLN A 236 2.46 2.15 -0.73
N ASP A 237 3.16 2.24 0.40
CA ASP A 237 3.61 1.11 1.21
C ASP A 237 3.12 1.25 2.67
N PRO A 238 1.88 0.81 2.96
CA PRO A 238 1.28 0.89 4.28
C PRO A 238 2.07 0.15 5.36
N VAL A 239 1.78 0.43 6.63
CA VAL A 239 2.46 -0.22 7.77
C VAL A 239 2.27 -1.74 7.72
N SER A 240 3.39 -2.46 7.68
CA SER A 240 3.41 -3.92 7.64
C SER A 240 3.44 -4.55 9.04
N ALA A 241 3.06 -5.84 9.12
CA ALA A 241 3.18 -6.61 10.37
C ALA A 241 4.65 -6.70 10.87
N THR A 242 5.60 -6.71 9.94
CA THR A 242 7.04 -6.73 10.23
C THR A 242 7.46 -5.41 10.91
N GLU A 243 6.98 -4.26 10.45
CA GLU A 243 7.26 -2.97 11.07
C GLU A 243 6.66 -2.84 12.46
N ILE A 244 5.42 -3.31 12.67
CA ILE A 244 4.79 -3.32 14.00
C ILE A 244 5.63 -4.17 14.97
N GLN A 245 6.04 -5.37 14.54
CA GLN A 245 6.92 -6.23 15.35
C GLN A 245 8.26 -5.54 15.67
N ARG A 246 8.87 -4.90 14.68
CA ARG A 246 10.11 -4.16 14.83
C ARG A 246 9.96 -3.01 15.84
N ASN A 247 8.86 -2.25 15.75
CA ASN A 247 8.52 -1.16 16.67
C ASN A 247 8.34 -1.66 18.11
N ASP A 248 7.65 -2.79 18.30
CA ASP A 248 7.45 -3.42 19.60
C ASP A 248 8.77 -3.93 20.22
N ILE A 249 9.64 -4.54 19.41
CA ILE A 249 10.96 -5.00 19.87
C ILE A 249 11.78 -3.80 20.33
N ILE A 250 11.90 -2.76 19.51
CA ILE A 250 12.68 -1.58 19.85
C ILE A 250 12.11 -0.89 21.09
N TYR A 251 10.77 -0.79 21.21
CA TYR A 251 10.12 -0.26 22.41
C TYR A 251 10.54 -1.00 23.68
N SER A 252 10.64 -2.34 23.63
CA SER A 252 11.05 -3.14 24.79
C SER A 252 12.47 -2.85 25.30
N TYR A 253 13.32 -2.22 24.46
CA TYR A 253 14.65 -1.75 24.83
C TYR A 253 14.68 -0.24 25.11
N GLN A 254 14.27 0.57 24.15
CA GLN A 254 14.44 2.02 24.19
C GLN A 254 13.29 2.77 24.89
N ASN A 255 12.17 2.12 25.20
CA ASN A 255 10.98 2.71 25.83
C ASN A 255 10.35 3.89 25.05
N ASN A 256 10.65 4.02 23.76
CA ASN A 256 9.95 4.88 22.81
C ASN A 256 9.49 4.07 21.59
N ARG A 257 8.45 4.57 20.92
CA ARG A 257 7.89 3.96 19.71
C ARG A 257 8.00 4.94 18.55
N ASN A 258 8.10 4.43 17.33
CA ASN A 258 7.90 5.23 16.14
C ASN A 258 6.40 5.52 15.99
N PRO A 259 5.94 6.77 16.19
CA PRO A 259 4.53 7.09 16.16
C PRO A 259 3.92 6.90 14.78
N PHE A 260 4.71 6.98 13.71
CA PHE A 260 4.22 6.81 12.33
C PHE A 260 4.00 5.35 11.93
N ILE A 261 4.43 4.39 12.78
CA ILE A 261 4.07 2.97 12.65
C ILE A 261 2.77 2.70 13.41
N ASP A 262 2.59 3.28 14.59
CA ASP A 262 1.40 3.06 15.41
C ASP A 262 0.18 3.87 14.92
N HIS A 263 0.46 5.04 14.37
CA HIS A 263 -0.49 6.04 13.88
C HIS A 263 0.03 6.61 12.54
N PRO A 264 -0.02 5.81 11.46
CA PRO A 264 0.44 6.25 10.14
C PRO A 264 -0.24 7.54 9.66
N GLU A 265 -1.49 7.77 10.06
CA GLU A 265 -2.25 8.99 9.80
C GLU A 265 -1.54 10.28 10.23
N TYR A 266 -0.71 10.23 11.28
CA TYR A 266 0.02 11.40 11.79
C TYR A 266 1.00 11.99 10.78
N VAL A 267 1.50 11.21 9.82
CA VAL A 267 2.35 11.74 8.74
C VAL A 267 1.59 12.80 7.95
N CYS A 268 0.36 12.47 7.54
CA CYS A 268 -0.47 13.37 6.75
C CYS A 268 -1.03 14.52 7.59
N GLU A 269 -1.29 14.31 8.87
CA GLU A 269 -1.70 15.37 9.79
C GLU A 269 -0.59 16.40 10.04
N ILE A 270 0.69 15.99 10.08
CA ILE A 270 1.84 16.89 10.24
C ILE A 270 2.17 17.59 8.93
N TYR A 271 2.42 16.82 7.87
CA TYR A 271 3.02 17.34 6.64
C TYR A 271 1.98 17.77 5.62
N SER A 272 0.69 17.62 5.92
CA SER A 272 -0.41 17.84 4.98
C SER A 272 -0.16 17.07 3.69
N CYS A 273 -0.45 15.76 3.71
CA CYS A 273 -0.50 14.97 2.48
C CYS A 273 -1.47 15.67 1.55
N SER A 274 -0.94 16.45 0.63
CA SER A 274 -1.76 17.08 -0.37
C SER A 274 -2.28 15.92 -1.19
N THR A 275 -3.60 15.73 -1.22
CA THR A 275 -4.25 15.20 -2.42
C THR A 275 -4.11 16.27 -3.52
N SER A 276 -2.88 16.68 -3.81
CA SER A 276 -2.54 17.25 -5.09
C SER A 276 -2.72 16.09 -6.04
N GLY A 277 -3.86 16.05 -6.72
CA GLY A 277 -4.19 15.04 -7.71
C GLY A 277 -3.08 14.92 -8.75
N GLY A 278 -2.13 14.03 -8.47
CA GLY A 278 -1.62 13.12 -9.47
C GLY A 278 -2.55 11.93 -9.44
N ASN A 279 -3.05 11.54 -10.60
CA ASN A 279 -3.57 10.20 -10.76
C ASN A 279 -2.42 9.23 -10.42
N ASN A 280 -2.59 8.35 -9.46
CA ASN A 280 -1.60 7.34 -9.19
C ASN A 280 -1.68 6.31 -10.31
N ALA A 281 -0.53 5.97 -10.92
CA ALA A 281 -0.55 5.03 -12.02
C ALA A 281 -1.21 3.71 -11.60
N PRO A 282 -2.15 3.16 -12.38
CA PRO A 282 -2.69 1.84 -12.10
C PRO A 282 -1.57 0.80 -12.11
N TYR A 283 -1.78 -0.32 -11.43
CA TYR A 283 -0.78 -1.38 -11.31
C TYR A 283 -1.37 -2.77 -11.49
N PHE A 284 -0.49 -3.73 -11.80
CA PHE A 284 -0.85 -5.14 -12.00
C PHE A 284 -0.94 -5.86 -10.66
N THR A 285 -2.05 -6.57 -10.42
CA THR A 285 -2.25 -7.41 -9.23
C THR A 285 -2.03 -8.90 -9.51
N SER A 286 -2.01 -9.29 -10.79
CA SER A 286 -1.70 -10.64 -11.24
C SER A 286 -0.21 -10.85 -11.46
N SER A 287 0.27 -12.07 -11.19
CA SER A 287 1.65 -12.50 -11.47
C SER A 287 1.77 -13.23 -12.81
N PRO A 288 2.77 -12.91 -13.65
CA PRO A 288 2.94 -13.54 -14.96
C PRO A 288 3.39 -15.00 -14.86
N VAL A 289 2.96 -15.81 -15.83
CA VAL A 289 3.50 -17.15 -16.06
C VAL A 289 4.84 -17.00 -16.79
N THR A 290 5.95 -17.39 -16.17
CA THR A 290 7.30 -17.13 -16.71
C THR A 290 7.93 -18.33 -17.43
N SER A 291 7.24 -19.47 -17.48
CA SER A 291 7.70 -20.64 -18.23
C SER A 291 6.54 -21.42 -18.85
N VAL A 292 6.78 -22.01 -20.03
CA VAL A 292 5.83 -22.86 -20.73
C VAL A 292 6.58 -23.84 -21.62
N ALA A 293 6.11 -25.08 -21.74
CA ALA A 293 6.70 -26.02 -22.68
C ALA A 293 6.36 -25.61 -24.13
N ALA A 294 7.31 -25.78 -25.05
CA ALA A 294 7.08 -25.57 -26.47
C ALA A 294 5.85 -26.37 -26.95
N GLY A 295 5.04 -25.75 -27.80
CA GLY A 295 3.77 -26.32 -28.28
C GLY A 295 2.60 -26.31 -27.31
N THR A 296 2.82 -25.94 -26.04
CA THR A 296 1.73 -25.73 -25.10
C THR A 296 1.15 -24.34 -25.27
N ASN A 297 -0.18 -24.23 -25.17
CA ASN A 297 -0.84 -22.93 -25.21
C ASN A 297 -0.53 -22.16 -23.92
N TYR A 298 0.33 -21.16 -24.03
CA TYR A 298 0.56 -20.16 -23.01
C TYR A 298 -0.72 -19.37 -22.77
N SER A 299 -1.07 -19.17 -21.51
CA SER A 299 -2.16 -18.27 -21.11
C SER A 299 -1.81 -17.57 -19.81
N TYR A 300 -1.95 -16.25 -19.81
CA TYR A 300 -1.80 -15.40 -18.63
C TYR A 300 -3.03 -14.50 -18.54
N SER A 301 -3.79 -14.67 -17.47
CA SER A 301 -4.91 -13.79 -17.12
C SER A 301 -4.39 -12.63 -16.27
N ILE A 302 -4.60 -11.42 -16.77
CA ILE A 302 -4.11 -10.18 -16.20
C ILE A 302 -5.23 -9.54 -15.39
N THR A 303 -4.91 -9.10 -14.18
CA THR A 303 -5.75 -8.24 -13.35
C THR A 303 -4.97 -7.00 -12.94
N THR A 304 -5.64 -5.87 -12.93
CA THR A 304 -5.06 -4.58 -12.54
C THR A 304 -5.98 -3.88 -11.57
N THR A 305 -5.42 -2.98 -10.78
CA THR A 305 -6.20 -2.07 -9.94
C THR A 305 -5.65 -0.66 -10.10
N ASP A 306 -6.52 0.30 -9.83
CA ASP A 306 -6.21 1.72 -9.81
C ASP A 306 -6.50 2.25 -8.39
N PRO A 307 -5.55 2.94 -7.74
CA PRO A 307 -5.76 3.43 -6.37
C PRO A 307 -6.93 4.41 -6.24
N GLU A 308 -7.25 5.16 -7.30
CA GLU A 308 -8.36 6.11 -7.35
C GLU A 308 -9.66 5.49 -7.90
N GLY A 309 -9.61 4.25 -8.37
CA GLY A 309 -10.75 3.56 -8.99
C GLY A 309 -11.04 4.02 -10.41
N ASP A 310 -10.08 4.66 -11.08
CA ASP A 310 -10.22 5.11 -12.46
C ASP A 310 -10.34 3.93 -13.44
N ASN A 311 -10.90 4.21 -14.62
CA ASN A 311 -10.96 3.23 -15.70
C ASN A 311 -9.57 3.03 -16.29
N VAL A 312 -9.03 1.84 -16.06
CA VAL A 312 -7.72 1.45 -16.58
C VAL A 312 -7.79 0.88 -18.00
N ASN A 313 -6.76 1.16 -18.78
CA ASN A 313 -6.52 0.62 -20.11
C ASN A 313 -5.25 -0.23 -20.07
N ILE A 314 -5.36 -1.49 -20.46
CA ILE A 314 -4.23 -2.42 -20.51
C ILE A 314 -3.79 -2.53 -21.97
N SER A 315 -2.48 -2.42 -22.19
CA SER A 315 -1.88 -2.58 -23.51
C SER A 315 -0.62 -3.41 -23.43
N ALA A 316 -0.25 -4.02 -24.55
CA ALA A 316 1.01 -4.72 -24.66
C ALA A 316 1.96 -3.94 -25.57
N SER A 317 3.07 -3.48 -24.99
CA SER A 317 4.09 -2.66 -25.64
C SER A 317 5.18 -3.52 -26.29
N LEU A 318 5.38 -4.77 -25.82
CA LEU A 318 6.22 -5.78 -26.45
C LEU A 318 5.58 -7.15 -26.29
N LEU A 319 5.28 -7.81 -27.41
CA LEU A 319 4.80 -9.19 -27.45
C LEU A 319 5.55 -9.97 -28.53
N PRO A 320 5.91 -11.24 -28.26
CA PRO A 320 6.35 -12.17 -29.28
C PRO A 320 5.28 -12.36 -30.36
N THR A 321 5.69 -12.60 -31.60
CA THR A 321 4.76 -12.73 -32.74
C THR A 321 3.78 -13.91 -32.63
N TRP A 322 4.08 -14.86 -31.76
CA TRP A 322 3.25 -16.04 -31.49
C TRP A 322 2.22 -15.81 -30.37
N MET A 323 2.25 -14.67 -29.68
CA MET A 323 1.27 -14.29 -28.67
C MET A 323 0.23 -13.31 -29.20
N SER A 324 -0.96 -13.38 -28.62
CA SER A 324 -2.07 -12.45 -28.82
C SER A 324 -2.49 -11.83 -27.50
N PHE A 325 -2.93 -10.58 -27.53
CA PHE A 325 -3.41 -9.83 -26.38
C PHE A 325 -4.86 -9.41 -26.60
N THR A 326 -5.70 -9.63 -25.60
CA THR A 326 -7.10 -9.21 -25.58
C THR A 326 -7.38 -8.46 -24.27
N ASP A 327 -7.68 -7.16 -24.37
CA ASP A 327 -8.17 -6.37 -23.24
C ASP A 327 -9.70 -6.52 -23.13
N ASN A 328 -10.19 -6.73 -21.91
CA ASN A 328 -11.63 -6.85 -21.63
C ASN A 328 -12.26 -5.50 -21.24
N GLY A 329 -11.46 -4.45 -21.04
CA GLY A 329 -11.91 -3.08 -20.78
C GLY A 329 -12.53 -2.86 -19.39
N ASN A 330 -12.23 -3.76 -18.45
CA ASN A 330 -12.74 -3.75 -17.07
C ASN A 330 -11.61 -3.98 -16.05
N GLY A 331 -10.37 -3.59 -16.39
CA GLY A 331 -9.19 -3.89 -15.57
C GLY A 331 -8.72 -5.34 -15.63
N THR A 332 -9.19 -6.09 -16.63
CA THR A 332 -8.68 -7.44 -16.90
C THR A 332 -8.29 -7.59 -18.37
N ALA A 333 -7.27 -8.40 -18.63
CA ALA A 333 -6.84 -8.75 -19.99
C ALA A 333 -6.33 -10.20 -20.03
N ILE A 334 -6.15 -10.75 -21.23
CA ILE A 334 -5.56 -12.07 -21.42
C ILE A 334 -4.48 -11.98 -22.49
N ILE A 335 -3.33 -12.59 -22.20
CA ILE A 335 -2.33 -12.94 -23.21
C ILE A 335 -2.39 -14.43 -23.43
N SER A 336 -2.44 -14.85 -24.69
CA SER A 336 -2.39 -16.26 -25.04
C SER A 336 -1.73 -16.52 -26.39
N GLY A 337 -1.14 -17.70 -26.54
CA GLY A 337 -0.49 -18.12 -27.77
C GLY A 337 0.37 -19.37 -27.56
N SER A 338 1.00 -19.85 -28.62
CA SER A 338 1.87 -21.03 -28.55
C SER A 338 3.02 -20.89 -29.54
N THR A 339 4.19 -21.37 -29.19
CA THR A 339 5.35 -21.47 -30.10
C THR A 339 6.05 -22.81 -29.92
N GLN A 340 6.54 -23.36 -31.04
CA GLN A 340 7.38 -24.56 -31.05
C GLN A 340 8.86 -24.22 -30.78
N THR A 341 9.26 -22.98 -31.07
CA THR A 341 10.64 -22.54 -30.88
C THR A 341 10.92 -22.31 -29.39
N SER A 342 11.93 -23.01 -28.87
CA SER A 342 12.42 -22.81 -27.50
C SER A 342 13.24 -21.52 -27.41
N GLY A 343 13.24 -20.91 -26.22
CA GLY A 343 13.98 -19.69 -25.96
C GLY A 343 13.26 -18.74 -25.01
N ASP A 344 13.95 -17.64 -24.70
CA ASP A 344 13.46 -16.60 -23.81
C ASP A 344 12.76 -15.50 -24.61
N TYR A 345 11.49 -15.28 -24.30
CA TYR A 345 10.64 -14.32 -24.99
C TYR A 345 10.23 -13.19 -24.04
N SER A 346 10.74 -11.99 -24.29
CA SER A 346 10.39 -10.81 -23.49
C SER A 346 8.96 -10.36 -23.79
N VAL A 347 8.21 -10.08 -22.73
CA VAL A 347 6.88 -9.49 -22.75
C VAL A 347 6.91 -8.19 -21.94
N SER A 348 6.31 -7.13 -22.49
CA SER A 348 6.14 -5.85 -21.83
C SER A 348 4.68 -5.44 -21.94
N LEU A 349 4.07 -5.21 -20.78
CA LEU A 349 2.69 -4.76 -20.63
C LEU A 349 2.68 -3.40 -19.98
N ASN A 350 1.75 -2.56 -20.39
CA ASN A 350 1.48 -1.27 -19.78
C ASN A 350 0.03 -1.24 -19.31
N VAL A 351 -0.20 -0.69 -18.12
CA VAL A 351 -1.53 -0.29 -17.66
C VAL A 351 -1.53 1.23 -17.46
N SER A 352 -2.60 1.90 -17.89
CA SER A 352 -2.71 3.36 -17.80
C SER A 352 -4.15 3.81 -17.58
N ASP A 353 -4.33 4.93 -16.90
CA ASP A 353 -5.63 5.58 -16.60
C ASP A 353 -5.85 6.88 -17.43
N ALA A 354 -5.03 7.08 -18.48
CA ALA A 354 -4.88 8.29 -19.31
C ALA A 354 -4.06 9.45 -18.72
N SER A 355 -3.79 9.45 -17.41
CA SER A 355 -2.98 10.47 -16.73
C SER A 355 -1.60 9.94 -16.30
N ALA A 356 -1.52 8.66 -15.93
CA ALA A 356 -0.33 7.97 -15.49
C ALA A 356 -0.31 6.50 -16.00
N SER A 357 0.87 5.86 -15.98
CA SER A 357 1.01 4.50 -16.48
C SER A 357 2.10 3.71 -15.77
N ASN A 358 1.89 2.42 -15.57
CA ASN A 358 2.86 1.49 -15.01
C ASN A 358 3.14 0.34 -15.99
N ALA A 359 4.31 -0.28 -15.89
CA ALA A 359 4.75 -1.34 -16.79
C ALA A 359 5.10 -2.64 -16.05
N GLN A 360 4.63 -3.77 -16.56
CA GLN A 360 5.03 -5.10 -16.12
C GLN A 360 5.89 -5.74 -17.23
N ASN A 361 7.16 -5.96 -16.92
CA ASN A 361 8.13 -6.59 -17.82
C ASN A 361 8.51 -7.96 -17.28
N PHE A 362 8.43 -8.99 -18.11
CA PHE A 362 8.84 -10.34 -17.75
C PHE A 362 9.32 -11.11 -18.98
N THR A 363 9.99 -12.23 -18.72
CA THR A 363 10.42 -13.17 -19.76
C THR A 363 9.61 -14.44 -19.62
N VAL A 364 9.08 -14.93 -20.73
CA VAL A 364 8.53 -16.28 -20.83
C VAL A 364 9.60 -17.19 -21.42
N SER A 365 10.13 -18.07 -20.59
CA SER A 365 11.04 -19.13 -21.02
C SER A 365 10.23 -20.26 -21.62
N VAL A 366 10.25 -20.36 -22.95
CA VAL A 366 9.71 -21.51 -23.66
C VAL A 366 10.74 -22.61 -23.62
N THR A 367 10.49 -23.63 -22.81
CA THR A 367 11.38 -24.78 -22.69
C THR A 367 11.09 -25.75 -23.82
N SER A 368 12.12 -26.30 -24.45
CA SER A 368 11.94 -27.27 -25.54
C SER A 368 11.07 -28.43 -25.09
N SER A 369 10.02 -28.71 -25.85
CA SER A 369 9.21 -29.91 -25.71
C SER A 369 9.94 -31.08 -26.35
N GLY A 370 11.04 -31.47 -25.71
CA GLY A 370 11.84 -32.63 -26.05
C GLY A 370 12.23 -33.35 -24.77
N GLY A 371 11.22 -33.87 -24.07
CA GLY A 371 11.36 -34.60 -22.80
C GLY A 371 12.02 -35.97 -22.96
N GLY A 372 13.13 -36.06 -23.69
CA GLY A 372 13.94 -37.27 -23.82
C GLY A 372 15.28 -37.11 -23.11
N THR A 373 15.50 -37.89 -22.06
CA THR A 373 16.77 -37.93 -21.29
C THR A 373 17.78 -38.96 -21.83
N GLY A 374 17.53 -39.55 -23.00
CA GLY A 374 18.46 -40.50 -23.61
C GLY A 374 19.74 -39.81 -24.13
N THR A 375 20.88 -40.50 -24.07
CA THR A 375 22.14 -40.06 -24.69
C THR A 375 22.43 -40.91 -25.94
N ALA A 376 21.93 -40.50 -27.10
CA ALA A 376 22.32 -41.07 -28.39
C ALA A 376 23.81 -40.83 -28.65
N SER A 377 24.47 -41.77 -29.33
CA SER A 377 25.89 -41.60 -29.68
C SER A 377 26.14 -40.53 -30.75
N GLU A 378 25.12 -40.16 -31.52
CA GLU A 378 25.16 -39.15 -32.59
C GLU A 378 23.74 -38.68 -32.99
N LEU A 379 23.63 -37.66 -33.83
CA LEU A 379 22.35 -37.19 -34.41
C LEU A 379 21.62 -38.29 -35.20
N ILE A 380 20.28 -38.26 -35.13
CA ILE A 380 19.38 -39.21 -35.81
C ILE A 380 18.40 -38.47 -36.73
N PHE A 381 17.91 -39.11 -37.80
CA PHE A 381 16.70 -38.66 -38.48
C PHE A 381 15.48 -39.02 -37.64
N SER A 382 14.65 -38.03 -37.34
CA SER A 382 13.41 -38.18 -36.60
C SER A 382 12.16 -38.13 -37.47
N GLU A 383 12.22 -37.47 -38.64
CA GLU A 383 11.09 -37.43 -39.57
C GLU A 383 11.53 -37.37 -41.04
N TYR A 384 10.74 -38.00 -41.91
CA TYR A 384 10.84 -37.94 -43.36
C TYR A 384 9.46 -37.69 -43.95
N ILE A 385 9.37 -36.71 -44.85
CA ILE A 385 8.11 -36.38 -45.54
C ILE A 385 8.32 -36.45 -47.03
N GLU A 386 7.63 -37.40 -47.68
CA GLU A 386 7.33 -37.37 -49.10
C GLU A 386 5.86 -37.06 -49.31
N GLY A 387 5.53 -35.78 -49.29
CA GLY A 387 4.17 -35.29 -49.51
C GLY A 387 3.85 -35.00 -50.98
N SER A 388 2.69 -34.39 -51.21
CA SER A 388 2.25 -33.96 -52.54
C SER A 388 3.16 -32.86 -53.11
N SER A 389 3.30 -32.83 -54.44
CA SER A 389 4.10 -31.82 -55.14
C SER A 389 5.54 -31.73 -54.58
N TYR A 390 5.96 -30.54 -54.13
CA TYR A 390 7.26 -30.24 -53.56
C TYR A 390 7.34 -30.41 -52.04
N ASN A 391 6.33 -30.98 -51.38
CA ASN A 391 6.38 -31.26 -49.95
C ASN A 391 7.42 -32.37 -49.71
N LYS A 392 8.64 -31.94 -49.40
CA LYS A 392 9.81 -32.77 -49.12
C LYS A 392 10.49 -32.18 -47.90
N GLY A 393 10.50 -32.94 -46.81
CA GLY A 393 11.02 -32.51 -45.51
C GLY A 393 11.82 -33.63 -44.84
N LEU A 394 12.85 -33.23 -44.08
CA LEU A 394 13.66 -34.10 -43.24
C LEU A 394 13.83 -33.41 -41.89
N GLU A 395 13.72 -34.16 -40.81
CA GLU A 395 13.99 -33.68 -39.44
C GLU A 395 15.12 -34.48 -38.83
N ILE A 396 16.05 -33.77 -38.16
CA ILE A 396 17.20 -34.35 -37.47
C ILE A 396 17.09 -34.02 -35.99
N ALA A 397 17.12 -35.02 -35.11
CA ALA A 397 17.06 -34.81 -33.67
C ALA A 397 18.44 -34.96 -32.99
N ASN A 398 18.68 -34.14 -31.96
CA ASN A 398 19.87 -34.22 -31.12
C ASN A 398 19.51 -34.70 -29.71
N PHE A 399 19.92 -35.92 -29.39
CA PHE A 399 19.85 -36.45 -28.02
C PHE A 399 21.24 -36.87 -27.52
N THR A 400 22.30 -36.17 -27.90
CA THR A 400 23.68 -36.57 -27.54
C THR A 400 24.09 -36.24 -26.10
N GLY A 401 23.19 -35.66 -25.31
CA GLY A 401 23.45 -35.13 -23.97
C GLY A 401 24.09 -33.73 -23.97
N SER A 402 24.36 -33.14 -25.12
CA SER A 402 24.91 -31.78 -25.26
C SER A 402 24.51 -31.13 -26.58
N SER A 403 24.74 -29.82 -26.74
CA SER A 403 24.51 -29.15 -28.01
C SER A 403 25.54 -29.57 -29.07
N VAL A 404 25.09 -29.78 -30.32
CA VAL A 404 25.91 -30.24 -31.45
C VAL A 404 26.00 -29.17 -32.53
N ASP A 405 27.22 -28.84 -32.96
CA ASP A 405 27.50 -27.97 -34.11
C ASP A 405 27.38 -28.75 -35.43
N LEU A 406 26.53 -28.25 -36.34
CA LEU A 406 26.18 -28.89 -37.61
C LEU A 406 27.17 -28.65 -38.74
N SER A 407 28.21 -27.82 -38.56
CA SER A 407 29.18 -27.49 -39.61
C SER A 407 29.93 -28.69 -40.19
N ALA A 408 30.02 -29.80 -39.44
CA ALA A 408 30.60 -31.06 -39.88
C ALA A 408 29.61 -32.01 -40.58
N TYR A 409 28.33 -31.63 -40.68
CA TYR A 409 27.25 -32.52 -41.09
C TYR A 409 26.71 -32.18 -42.48
N SER A 410 26.29 -33.22 -43.22
CA SER A 410 25.63 -33.05 -44.51
C SER A 410 24.59 -34.12 -44.80
N ILE A 411 23.63 -33.80 -45.67
CA ILE A 411 22.59 -34.70 -46.15
C ILE A 411 22.84 -35.03 -47.62
N MET A 412 22.73 -36.30 -48.01
CA MET A 412 22.84 -36.76 -49.39
C MET A 412 21.81 -37.84 -49.71
N LYS A 413 21.52 -38.06 -51.00
CA LYS A 413 20.63 -39.14 -51.47
C LYS A 413 21.28 -40.07 -52.48
N GLN A 414 20.78 -41.30 -52.58
CA GLN A 414 20.96 -42.12 -53.79
C GLN A 414 19.73 -41.98 -54.69
N THR A 415 19.95 -41.77 -55.99
CA THR A 415 18.85 -41.66 -56.94
C THR A 415 18.41 -43.04 -57.42
N ASN A 416 17.12 -43.34 -57.27
CA ASN A 416 16.47 -44.64 -57.43
C ASN A 416 17.18 -45.75 -56.64
N GLY A 417 17.71 -45.40 -55.47
CA GLY A 417 18.39 -46.32 -54.55
C GLY A 417 19.57 -47.05 -55.18
N SER A 418 20.31 -46.40 -56.09
CA SER A 418 21.53 -46.97 -56.67
C SER A 418 22.57 -45.88 -56.96
N GLY A 419 23.83 -46.28 -57.09
CA GLY A 419 24.93 -45.38 -57.45
C GLY A 419 25.58 -44.67 -56.25
N SER A 420 26.37 -43.64 -56.52
CA SER A 420 26.99 -42.85 -55.45
C SER A 420 25.97 -41.98 -54.72
N TRP A 421 26.26 -41.63 -53.47
CA TRP A 421 25.57 -40.55 -52.77
C TRP A 421 25.80 -39.23 -53.53
N THR A 422 24.72 -38.48 -53.74
CA THR A 422 24.71 -37.26 -54.57
C THR A 422 23.84 -36.18 -53.92
N GLY A 423 23.99 -34.94 -54.39
CA GLY A 423 23.15 -33.81 -53.96
C GLY A 423 23.47 -33.29 -52.56
N GLU A 424 24.75 -33.31 -52.17
CA GLU A 424 25.22 -32.88 -50.85
C GLU A 424 24.65 -31.52 -50.43
N LEU A 425 23.97 -31.51 -49.29
CA LEU A 425 23.50 -30.33 -48.59
C LEU A 425 24.28 -30.22 -47.28
N SER A 426 25.26 -29.31 -47.23
CA SER A 426 25.97 -28.98 -46.00
C SER A 426 25.05 -28.28 -45.02
N LEU A 427 25.12 -28.67 -43.75
CA LEU A 427 24.37 -28.07 -42.64
C LEU A 427 25.24 -27.03 -41.91
N SER A 428 24.58 -26.17 -41.14
CA SER A 428 25.24 -25.14 -40.32
C SER A 428 24.31 -24.73 -39.18
N GLY A 429 24.87 -24.16 -38.12
CA GLY A 429 24.14 -23.85 -36.89
C GLY A 429 24.42 -24.91 -35.82
N SER A 430 23.59 -24.93 -34.78
CA SER A 430 23.70 -25.89 -33.69
C SER A 430 22.33 -26.38 -33.27
N ILE A 431 22.24 -27.64 -32.84
CA ILE A 431 21.02 -28.22 -32.25
C ILE A 431 21.26 -28.38 -30.76
N ALA A 432 20.37 -27.90 -29.88
CA ALA A 432 20.47 -28.17 -28.44
C ALA A 432 20.17 -29.65 -28.13
N ASN A 433 20.53 -30.16 -26.94
CA ASN A 433 20.10 -31.50 -26.56
C ASN A 433 18.58 -31.51 -26.32
N GLY A 434 17.89 -32.52 -26.84
CA GLY A 434 16.43 -32.62 -26.84
C GLY A 434 15.75 -31.83 -27.96
N ASP A 435 16.50 -31.24 -28.88
CA ASP A 435 15.98 -30.36 -29.93
C ASP A 435 16.14 -30.98 -31.32
N VAL A 436 15.44 -30.42 -32.32
CA VAL A 436 15.44 -30.90 -33.71
C VAL A 436 15.93 -29.82 -34.70
N PHE A 437 16.26 -30.25 -35.91
CA PHE A 437 16.63 -29.39 -37.03
C PHE A 437 15.89 -29.83 -38.29
N VAL A 438 15.00 -28.97 -38.76
CA VAL A 438 14.06 -29.24 -39.85
C VAL A 438 14.57 -28.65 -41.16
N VAL A 439 14.67 -29.51 -42.18
CA VAL A 439 15.13 -29.16 -43.53
C VAL A 439 14.03 -29.40 -44.55
N VAL A 440 13.59 -28.34 -45.24
CA VAL A 440 12.41 -28.38 -46.12
C VAL A 440 12.71 -27.82 -47.52
N ASN A 441 12.08 -28.39 -48.54
CA ASN A 441 12.20 -27.91 -49.91
C ASN A 441 11.64 -26.48 -50.05
N SER A 442 12.34 -25.62 -50.79
CA SER A 442 11.96 -24.21 -50.99
C SER A 442 10.61 -23.96 -51.64
N ASN A 443 9.98 -24.99 -52.22
CA ASN A 443 8.65 -24.91 -52.83
C ASN A 443 7.59 -25.71 -52.06
N ALA A 444 7.93 -26.24 -50.87
CA ALA A 444 6.97 -26.96 -50.03
C ALA A 444 5.85 -26.04 -49.52
N ALA A 445 4.79 -26.63 -48.98
CA ALA A 445 3.69 -25.90 -48.34
C ALA A 445 4.19 -24.97 -47.23
N SER A 446 3.50 -23.85 -47.04
CA SER A 446 3.86 -22.84 -46.03
C SER A 446 3.92 -23.41 -44.62
N ALA A 447 3.04 -24.37 -44.29
CA ALA A 447 3.05 -25.06 -43.01
C ALA A 447 4.39 -25.77 -42.72
N MET A 448 5.04 -26.35 -43.73
CA MET A 448 6.37 -26.95 -43.56
C MET A 448 7.47 -25.89 -43.50
N GLN A 449 7.33 -24.80 -44.27
CA GLN A 449 8.32 -23.72 -44.27
C GLN A 449 8.35 -22.96 -42.93
N THR A 450 7.22 -22.89 -42.22
CA THR A 450 7.14 -22.28 -40.88
C THR A 450 7.96 -23.04 -39.85
N GLU A 451 7.99 -24.38 -39.93
CA GLU A 451 8.76 -25.22 -39.00
C GLU A 451 10.23 -25.40 -39.41
N ALA A 452 10.65 -24.87 -40.57
CA ALA A 452 11.96 -25.17 -41.14
C ALA A 452 13.10 -24.27 -40.62
N ASP A 453 14.13 -24.89 -40.03
CA ASP A 453 15.42 -24.24 -39.75
C ASP A 453 16.22 -23.98 -41.03
N LEU A 454 16.05 -24.82 -42.05
CA LEU A 454 16.70 -24.68 -43.35
C LEU A 454 15.74 -24.92 -44.51
N ILE A 455 15.45 -23.85 -45.25
CA ILE A 455 14.73 -23.90 -46.52
C ILE A 455 15.73 -23.99 -47.69
N SER A 456 15.66 -25.05 -48.49
CA SER A 456 16.66 -25.31 -49.54
C SER A 456 16.05 -25.86 -50.83
N SER A 457 16.72 -25.59 -51.97
CA SER A 457 16.40 -26.19 -53.27
C SER A 457 17.37 -27.31 -53.65
N SER A 458 18.16 -27.81 -52.69
CA SER A 458 19.16 -28.84 -52.92
C SER A 458 18.56 -30.11 -53.54
N ALA A 459 19.36 -30.78 -54.37
CA ALA A 459 19.01 -32.08 -54.93
C ALA A 459 18.78 -33.14 -53.84
N ALA A 460 19.34 -32.99 -52.63
CA ALA A 460 19.02 -33.84 -51.48
C ALA A 460 17.50 -33.86 -51.19
N LEU A 461 16.78 -32.75 -51.40
CA LEU A 461 15.35 -32.60 -51.16
C LEU A 461 14.49 -32.82 -52.42
N SER A 462 15.05 -33.47 -53.43
CA SER A 462 14.32 -33.89 -54.65
C SER A 462 14.04 -35.40 -54.66
N PHE A 463 13.99 -36.00 -53.47
CA PHE A 463 13.78 -37.42 -53.27
C PHE A 463 12.35 -37.85 -53.58
N ASN A 464 12.20 -39.12 -53.93
CA ASN A 464 10.93 -39.81 -54.04
C ASN A 464 11.03 -41.20 -53.39
N GLY A 465 9.96 -41.98 -53.42
CA GLY A 465 9.82 -43.11 -52.50
C GLY A 465 10.84 -44.24 -52.59
N ASN A 466 11.73 -44.24 -53.59
CA ASN A 466 12.85 -45.18 -53.72
C ASN A 466 14.23 -44.48 -53.67
N ASP A 467 14.30 -43.24 -53.21
CA ASP A 467 15.53 -42.47 -52.99
C ASP A 467 15.89 -42.46 -51.49
N PRO A 468 16.83 -43.31 -51.03
CA PRO A 468 17.27 -43.30 -49.65
C PRO A 468 18.13 -42.08 -49.36
N ILE A 469 18.00 -41.59 -48.13
CA ILE A 469 18.64 -40.37 -47.63
C ILE A 469 19.58 -40.74 -46.50
N GLY A 470 20.81 -40.23 -46.55
CA GLY A 470 21.81 -40.44 -45.51
C GLY A 470 22.19 -39.13 -44.84
N LEU A 471 22.40 -39.21 -43.53
CA LEU A 471 23.02 -38.17 -42.72
C LEU A 471 24.50 -38.51 -42.56
N PHE A 472 25.37 -37.53 -42.80
CA PHE A 472 26.82 -37.71 -42.81
C PHE A 472 27.49 -36.78 -41.83
N LYS A 473 28.56 -37.24 -41.17
CA LYS A 473 29.48 -36.43 -40.38
C LYS A 473 30.89 -36.60 -40.93
N ASN A 474 31.54 -35.51 -41.31
CA ASN A 474 32.87 -35.53 -41.96
C ASN A 474 32.94 -36.50 -43.17
N GLY A 475 31.85 -36.64 -43.93
CA GLY A 475 31.74 -37.53 -45.08
C GLY A 475 31.49 -39.02 -44.76
N GLN A 476 31.34 -39.39 -43.48
CA GLN A 476 30.95 -40.75 -43.07
C GLN A 476 29.45 -40.83 -42.79
N LEU A 477 28.77 -41.84 -43.34
CA LEU A 477 27.34 -42.11 -43.07
C LEU A 477 27.13 -42.48 -41.59
N ILE A 478 26.24 -41.77 -40.92
CA ILE A 478 25.91 -41.97 -39.50
C ILE A 478 24.47 -42.50 -39.32
N ASP A 479 23.50 -41.97 -40.06
CA ASP A 479 22.12 -42.46 -40.03
C ASP A 479 21.52 -42.49 -41.44
N VAL A 480 20.54 -43.37 -41.67
CA VAL A 480 19.92 -43.55 -42.99
C VAL A 480 18.42 -43.81 -42.89
N ILE A 481 17.68 -43.21 -43.82
CA ILE A 481 16.31 -43.61 -44.11
C ILE A 481 16.21 -44.18 -45.53
N GLY A 482 15.65 -45.37 -45.65
CA GLY A 482 15.54 -46.14 -46.87
C GLY A 482 16.69 -47.11 -47.14
N ASN A 483 16.39 -48.15 -47.93
CA ASN A 483 17.38 -49.15 -48.33
C ASN A 483 18.25 -48.65 -49.49
N PHE A 484 19.48 -48.22 -49.19
CA PHE A 484 20.46 -47.88 -50.22
C PHE A 484 20.97 -49.12 -50.98
N ASN A 485 21.29 -48.94 -52.26
CA ASN A 485 21.51 -50.01 -53.23
C ASN A 485 20.30 -50.94 -53.47
N SER A 486 19.08 -50.45 -53.27
CA SER A 486 17.82 -51.13 -53.60
C SER A 486 16.90 -50.26 -54.42
N SER A 487 16.25 -50.83 -55.45
CA SER A 487 15.21 -50.13 -56.23
C SER A 487 13.82 -50.19 -55.59
N SER A 488 13.67 -50.85 -54.44
CA SER A 488 12.41 -50.96 -53.70
C SER A 488 12.00 -49.61 -53.10
N SER A 489 10.72 -49.24 -53.25
CA SER A 489 10.20 -48.08 -52.54
C SER A 489 10.02 -48.38 -51.06
N PHE A 490 10.43 -47.44 -50.20
CA PHE A 490 10.23 -47.45 -48.75
C PHE A 490 9.36 -46.27 -48.26
N GLY A 491 9.32 -45.16 -49.02
CA GLY A 491 8.77 -43.89 -48.55
C GLY A 491 7.78 -43.19 -49.49
N GLN A 492 7.21 -43.87 -50.50
CA GLN A 492 6.35 -43.21 -51.50
C GLN A 492 5.07 -42.62 -50.89
N ASN A 493 4.90 -41.31 -51.07
CA ASN A 493 3.70 -40.56 -50.67
C ASN A 493 3.31 -40.78 -49.19
N THR A 494 4.30 -40.74 -48.29
CA THR A 494 4.08 -40.95 -46.86
C THR A 494 4.89 -39.96 -46.03
N THR A 495 4.41 -39.73 -44.82
CA THR A 495 5.23 -39.20 -43.72
C THR A 495 5.71 -40.40 -42.90
N LEU A 496 6.97 -40.41 -42.50
CA LEU A 496 7.56 -41.42 -41.63
C LEU A 496 8.15 -40.70 -40.41
N VAL A 497 7.69 -41.06 -39.22
CA VAL A 497 8.21 -40.52 -37.94
C VAL A 497 8.98 -41.64 -37.25
N ARG A 498 10.19 -41.33 -36.76
CA ARG A 498 11.01 -42.30 -36.04
C ARG A 498 10.29 -42.69 -34.74
N GLY A 499 10.25 -43.97 -34.41
CA GLY A 499 9.66 -44.41 -33.15
C GLY A 499 10.52 -44.00 -31.96
N GLU A 500 9.90 -43.53 -30.88
CA GLU A 500 10.61 -43.00 -29.70
C GLU A 500 11.59 -44.02 -29.09
N THR A 501 11.34 -45.32 -29.22
CA THR A 501 12.24 -46.37 -28.71
C THR A 501 13.58 -46.48 -29.43
N VAL A 502 13.78 -45.72 -30.53
CA VAL A 502 14.98 -45.78 -31.35
C VAL A 502 15.93 -44.66 -30.93
N THR A 503 16.81 -44.99 -29.98
CA THR A 503 17.68 -44.01 -29.31
C THR A 503 19.06 -43.85 -29.95
N GLU A 504 19.37 -44.58 -31.03
CA GLU A 504 20.69 -44.57 -31.67
C GLU A 504 20.57 -44.42 -33.20
N PRO A 505 21.55 -43.75 -33.84
CA PRO A 505 21.62 -43.66 -35.30
C PRO A 505 21.88 -45.04 -35.92
N THR A 506 21.33 -45.26 -37.11
CA THR A 506 21.41 -46.55 -37.79
C THR A 506 21.86 -46.39 -39.23
N THR A 507 22.92 -47.07 -39.62
CA THR A 507 23.39 -47.08 -41.02
C THR A 507 22.69 -48.14 -41.88
N THR A 508 21.69 -48.84 -41.33
CA THR A 508 20.86 -49.84 -42.03
C THR A 508 19.40 -49.54 -41.73
N TYR A 509 18.60 -49.31 -42.78
CA TYR A 509 17.20 -48.98 -42.62
C TYR A 509 16.35 -50.19 -42.22
N SER A 510 15.56 -50.04 -41.15
CA SER A 510 14.53 -51.00 -40.75
C SER A 510 13.16 -50.32 -40.70
N THR A 511 12.13 -50.92 -41.31
CA THR A 511 10.77 -50.38 -41.23
C THR A 511 10.18 -50.44 -39.82
N SER A 512 10.75 -51.24 -38.91
CA SER A 512 10.30 -51.31 -37.51
C SER A 512 10.67 -50.09 -36.68
N GLU A 513 11.56 -49.23 -37.20
CA GLU A 513 12.03 -48.02 -36.52
C GLU A 513 11.16 -46.80 -36.84
N TRP A 514 10.16 -46.95 -37.71
CA TRP A 514 9.40 -45.85 -38.30
C TRP A 514 7.91 -46.12 -38.27
N ASP A 515 7.15 -45.15 -37.78
CA ASP A 515 5.69 -45.11 -37.87
C ASP A 515 5.27 -44.35 -39.12
N GLY A 516 4.40 -44.97 -39.92
CA GLY A 516 3.94 -44.44 -41.20
C GLY A 516 2.60 -43.70 -41.10
N TYR A 517 2.57 -42.50 -41.65
CA TYR A 517 1.40 -41.61 -41.69
C TYR A 517 1.06 -41.20 -43.13
N ALA A 518 -0.16 -40.71 -43.35
CA ALA A 518 -0.60 -40.28 -44.67
C ALA A 518 0.30 -39.16 -45.24
N SER A 519 0.40 -39.09 -46.57
CA SER A 519 1.06 -37.96 -47.25
C SER A 519 0.54 -36.61 -46.74
N ASP A 520 1.43 -35.62 -46.64
CA ASP A 520 1.13 -34.27 -46.15
C ASP A 520 0.70 -34.19 -44.67
N THR A 521 1.11 -35.16 -43.86
CA THR A 521 1.03 -35.05 -42.39
C THR A 521 2.24 -34.26 -41.90
N PHE A 522 2.01 -33.08 -41.31
CA PHE A 522 3.06 -32.17 -40.84
C PHE A 522 3.04 -31.96 -39.32
N SER A 523 2.09 -32.59 -38.61
CA SER A 523 1.84 -32.35 -37.18
C SER A 523 2.97 -32.82 -36.26
N PHE A 524 3.96 -33.53 -36.80
CA PHE A 524 5.12 -34.04 -36.05
C PHE A 524 6.40 -33.23 -36.31
N LEU A 525 6.41 -32.38 -37.35
CA LEU A 525 7.54 -31.52 -37.65
C LEU A 525 7.77 -30.51 -36.53
N GLY A 526 9.03 -30.30 -36.20
CA GLY A 526 9.48 -29.34 -35.19
C GLY A 526 9.59 -29.94 -33.79
N SER A 527 9.40 -31.26 -33.61
CA SER A 527 9.56 -31.91 -32.31
C SER A 527 9.82 -33.41 -32.43
N HIS A 528 10.71 -33.91 -31.58
CA HIS A 528 10.91 -35.35 -31.42
C HIS A 528 11.20 -35.70 -29.97
N SER A 529 10.88 -36.92 -29.58
CA SER A 529 11.18 -37.53 -28.29
C SER A 529 11.83 -38.88 -28.55
N ILE A 530 12.84 -39.22 -27.76
CA ILE A 530 13.26 -40.61 -27.60
C ILE A 530 12.84 -41.10 -26.23
N ALA A 531 12.48 -42.38 -26.14
CA ALA A 531 12.35 -43.07 -24.88
C ALA A 531 13.67 -42.86 -24.13
N GLY A 532 13.61 -42.24 -22.96
CA GLY A 532 14.76 -42.15 -22.06
C GLY A 532 15.39 -43.54 -21.97
N SER A 533 16.71 -43.61 -21.87
CA SER A 533 17.39 -44.87 -21.58
C SER A 533 16.97 -45.34 -20.17
N GLY A 534 15.75 -45.87 -20.05
CA GLY A 534 15.27 -46.75 -18.99
C GLY A 534 15.94 -48.11 -19.14
N GLY A 535 17.26 -48.08 -19.10
CA GLY A 535 18.14 -49.23 -18.98
C GLY A 535 18.80 -49.20 -17.61
N GLY A 536 17.99 -49.14 -16.55
CA GLY A 536 18.48 -49.35 -15.18
C GLY A 536 17.51 -48.96 -14.09
N ASP A 537 16.83 -47.81 -14.21
CA ASP A 537 16.05 -47.31 -13.09
C ASP A 537 14.63 -47.85 -13.06
N THR A 538 14.35 -48.58 -11.99
CA THR A 538 13.03 -49.16 -11.69
C THR A 538 12.61 -48.81 -10.27
N GLU A 539 13.43 -48.03 -9.58
CA GLU A 539 13.17 -47.58 -8.23
C GLU A 539 12.43 -46.24 -8.33
N ALA A 540 11.29 -46.15 -7.66
CA ALA A 540 10.54 -44.90 -7.62
C ALA A 540 11.13 -43.99 -6.54
N PRO A 541 11.00 -42.66 -6.69
CA PRO A 541 11.38 -41.73 -5.64
C PRO A 541 10.73 -42.05 -4.30
N SER A 542 11.34 -41.56 -3.23
CA SER A 542 10.66 -41.54 -1.92
C SER A 542 9.39 -40.69 -1.96
N THR A 543 8.36 -41.12 -1.22
CA THR A 543 7.11 -40.36 -1.07
C THR A 543 7.38 -38.98 -0.47
N PRO A 544 6.89 -37.89 -1.08
CA PRO A 544 7.03 -36.55 -0.51
C PRO A 544 6.46 -36.48 0.91
N SER A 545 7.16 -35.79 1.79
CA SER A 545 6.79 -35.65 3.21
C SER A 545 6.58 -34.20 3.60
N ASN A 546 5.93 -33.96 4.74
CA ASN A 546 5.64 -32.62 5.27
C ASN A 546 4.89 -31.71 4.26
N LEU A 547 3.90 -32.27 3.56
CA LEU A 547 2.97 -31.46 2.77
C LEU A 547 2.20 -30.51 3.70
N LEU A 548 2.38 -29.21 3.48
CA LEU A 548 1.75 -28.12 4.21
C LEU A 548 0.89 -27.30 3.27
N VAL A 549 -0.16 -26.69 3.83
CA VAL A 549 -1.01 -25.71 3.16
C VAL A 549 -0.86 -24.38 3.90
N SER A 550 -0.71 -23.29 3.16
CA SER A 550 -0.63 -21.92 3.67
C SER A 550 -1.41 -20.94 2.79
N ASN A 551 -1.51 -19.67 3.21
CA ASN A 551 -2.10 -18.58 2.41
C ASN A 551 -3.49 -18.92 1.84
N VAL A 552 -4.36 -19.51 2.66
CA VAL A 552 -5.70 -19.92 2.24
C VAL A 552 -6.59 -18.69 2.05
N THR A 553 -7.03 -18.47 0.82
CA THR A 553 -7.97 -17.40 0.44
C THR A 553 -9.35 -17.99 0.14
N GLU A 554 -10.27 -17.15 -0.33
CA GLU A 554 -11.57 -17.58 -0.83
C GLU A 554 -11.47 -18.51 -2.05
N THR A 555 -10.41 -18.39 -2.87
CA THR A 555 -10.32 -19.09 -4.16
C THR A 555 -8.97 -19.75 -4.42
N SER A 556 -8.05 -19.72 -3.46
CA SER A 556 -6.71 -20.28 -3.60
C SER A 556 -6.09 -20.72 -2.28
N PHE A 557 -5.01 -21.49 -2.36
CA PHE A 557 -4.08 -21.74 -1.27
C PHE A 557 -2.70 -22.14 -1.82
N ASP A 558 -1.67 -22.00 -1.00
CA ASP A 558 -0.30 -22.41 -1.31
C ASP A 558 0.04 -23.76 -0.69
N LEU A 559 0.92 -24.50 -1.36
CA LEU A 559 1.46 -25.79 -0.97
C LEU A 559 2.98 -25.69 -0.81
N SER A 560 3.50 -26.36 0.21
CA SER A 560 4.94 -26.62 0.35
C SER A 560 5.18 -28.03 0.90
N TRP A 561 6.32 -28.64 0.56
CA TRP A 561 6.70 -29.97 1.02
C TRP A 561 8.21 -30.15 1.07
N ASP A 562 8.67 -31.24 1.70
CA ASP A 562 10.09 -31.60 1.70
C ASP A 562 10.49 -32.31 0.42
N THR A 563 11.75 -32.15 0.02
CA THR A 563 12.32 -32.81 -1.16
C THR A 563 12.28 -34.34 -1.02
N SER A 564 11.78 -35.00 -2.06
CA SER A 564 11.95 -36.44 -2.25
C SER A 564 13.38 -36.74 -2.71
N THR A 565 13.90 -37.89 -2.29
CA THR A 565 15.16 -38.47 -2.78
C THR A 565 14.89 -39.67 -3.68
N ASP A 566 15.80 -39.89 -4.62
CA ASP A 566 15.82 -41.02 -5.55
C ASP A 566 17.28 -41.42 -5.86
N ASN A 567 17.52 -42.62 -6.37
CA ASN A 567 18.86 -43.11 -6.72
C ASN A 567 19.47 -42.42 -7.95
N LEU A 568 18.65 -41.98 -8.91
CA LEU A 568 19.10 -41.19 -10.07
C LEU A 568 18.56 -39.77 -10.09
N GLY A 569 17.56 -39.46 -9.26
CA GLY A 569 17.09 -38.11 -9.00
C GLY A 569 15.60 -37.94 -9.26
N VAL A 570 15.02 -36.93 -8.61
CA VAL A 570 13.61 -36.57 -8.79
C VAL A 570 13.50 -35.54 -9.90
N ASP A 571 12.62 -35.79 -10.86
CA ASP A 571 12.38 -34.92 -12.02
C ASP A 571 11.27 -33.90 -11.73
N GLN A 572 10.16 -34.37 -11.14
CA GLN A 572 9.01 -33.52 -10.83
C GLN A 572 8.13 -34.09 -9.70
N TYR A 573 7.16 -33.29 -9.26
CA TYR A 573 6.09 -33.67 -8.36
C TYR A 573 4.74 -33.57 -9.06
N VAL A 574 3.85 -34.53 -8.80
CA VAL A 574 2.49 -34.56 -9.35
C VAL A 574 1.52 -34.17 -8.23
N ILE A 575 0.71 -33.14 -8.47
CA ILE A 575 -0.25 -32.59 -7.50
C ILE A 575 -1.64 -33.09 -7.85
N TYR A 576 -2.35 -33.60 -6.85
CA TYR A 576 -3.71 -34.08 -6.98
C TYR A 576 -4.66 -33.26 -6.09
N LEU A 577 -5.80 -32.86 -6.66
CA LEU A 577 -6.89 -32.17 -5.97
C LEU A 577 -8.15 -33.06 -6.04
N ASP A 578 -8.70 -33.39 -4.87
CA ASP A 578 -9.82 -34.34 -4.70
C ASP A 578 -9.59 -35.69 -5.41
N GLY A 579 -8.32 -36.13 -5.43
CA GLY A 579 -7.88 -37.38 -6.05
C GLY A 579 -7.77 -37.33 -7.57
N SER A 580 -7.99 -36.18 -8.20
CA SER A 580 -7.76 -35.96 -9.64
C SER A 580 -6.46 -35.21 -9.86
N PHE A 581 -5.76 -35.50 -10.96
CA PHE A 581 -4.58 -34.74 -11.36
C PHE A 581 -4.92 -33.25 -11.52
N TYR A 582 -4.15 -32.40 -10.86
CA TYR A 582 -4.26 -30.95 -10.96
C TYR A 582 -3.14 -30.37 -11.82
N ALA A 583 -1.89 -30.55 -11.42
CA ALA A 583 -0.72 -30.00 -12.12
C ALA A 583 0.58 -30.76 -11.74
N ASN A 584 1.64 -30.55 -12.53
CA ASN A 584 3.01 -30.92 -12.16
C ASN A 584 3.76 -29.71 -11.59
N SER A 585 4.73 -29.95 -10.70
CA SER A 585 5.67 -28.94 -10.21
C SER A 585 7.10 -29.48 -10.21
N ILE A 586 8.06 -28.66 -10.65
CA ILE A 586 9.50 -28.96 -10.58
C ILE A 586 10.15 -28.40 -9.31
N SER A 587 9.40 -27.65 -8.49
CA SER A 587 9.82 -27.13 -7.20
C SER A 587 9.12 -27.88 -6.06
N THR A 588 9.50 -27.59 -4.82
CA THR A 588 8.83 -28.11 -3.62
C THR A 588 7.73 -27.19 -3.09
N THR A 589 7.20 -26.32 -3.96
CA THR A 589 6.11 -25.40 -3.68
C THR A 589 5.17 -25.33 -4.87
N ALA A 590 3.89 -24.99 -4.64
CA ALA A 590 2.93 -24.73 -5.69
C ALA A 590 1.73 -23.92 -5.17
N THR A 591 1.08 -23.16 -6.05
CA THR A 591 -0.18 -22.48 -5.73
C THR A 591 -1.35 -23.17 -6.43
N VAL A 592 -2.41 -23.46 -5.69
CA VAL A 592 -3.66 -24.01 -6.22
C VAL A 592 -4.68 -22.87 -6.30
N ASN A 593 -5.22 -22.62 -7.48
CA ASN A 593 -6.08 -21.47 -7.79
C ASN A 593 -7.42 -21.90 -8.41
N GLY A 594 -8.35 -20.95 -8.54
CA GLY A 594 -9.61 -21.15 -9.26
C GLY A 594 -10.61 -22.01 -8.48
N LEU A 595 -10.52 -22.00 -7.16
CA LEU A 595 -11.33 -22.81 -6.27
C LEU A 595 -12.64 -22.11 -5.93
N SER A 596 -13.68 -22.89 -5.68
CA SER A 596 -14.93 -22.39 -5.10
C SER A 596 -14.73 -21.97 -3.64
N VAL A 597 -15.37 -20.88 -3.24
CA VAL A 597 -15.35 -20.33 -1.87
C VAL A 597 -16.00 -21.27 -0.86
N SER A 598 -15.61 -21.19 0.41
CA SER A 598 -16.14 -22.03 1.51
C SER A 598 -16.16 -23.54 1.21
N THR A 599 -15.25 -24.03 0.37
CA THR A 599 -15.28 -25.40 -0.15
C THR A 599 -14.06 -26.16 0.36
N ASN A 600 -14.32 -27.35 0.91
CA ASN A 600 -13.25 -28.23 1.37
C ASN A 600 -12.68 -29.05 0.20
N TYR A 601 -11.38 -28.92 -0.02
CA TYR A 601 -10.58 -29.72 -0.94
C TYR A 601 -9.65 -30.66 -0.19
N VAL A 602 -9.31 -31.77 -0.84
CA VAL A 602 -8.29 -32.71 -0.37
C VAL A 602 -7.12 -32.72 -1.34
N VAL A 603 -5.93 -32.37 -0.86
CA VAL A 603 -4.69 -32.40 -1.64
C VAL A 603 -3.81 -33.57 -1.21
N ASN A 604 -3.17 -34.21 -2.18
CA ASN A 604 -1.98 -35.03 -1.98
C ASN A 604 -1.04 -34.90 -3.17
N ILE A 605 0.22 -35.30 -2.98
CA ILE A 605 1.28 -35.16 -3.99
C ILE A 605 2.08 -36.45 -4.12
N SER A 606 2.69 -36.70 -5.28
CA SER A 606 3.70 -37.75 -5.49
C SER A 606 4.95 -37.15 -6.14
N ALA A 607 6.04 -37.91 -6.18
CA ALA A 607 7.28 -37.56 -6.85
C ALA A 607 7.54 -38.54 -7.99
N GLN A 608 8.05 -38.05 -9.10
CA GLN A 608 8.36 -38.82 -10.29
C GLN A 608 9.81 -38.58 -10.71
N ASP A 609 10.52 -39.65 -11.05
CA ASP A 609 11.87 -39.58 -11.61
C ASP A 609 11.84 -39.38 -13.14
N ALA A 610 13.01 -39.19 -13.74
CA ALA A 610 13.14 -39.05 -15.19
C ALA A 610 12.88 -40.35 -15.97
N ALA A 611 12.74 -41.49 -15.28
CA ALA A 611 12.37 -42.79 -15.85
C ALA A 611 10.85 -43.04 -15.81
N GLY A 612 10.08 -42.12 -15.21
CA GLY A 612 8.62 -42.21 -15.05
C GLY A 612 8.16 -43.05 -13.87
N ASN A 613 9.07 -43.51 -13.01
CA ASN A 613 8.70 -44.20 -11.77
C ASN A 613 8.09 -43.17 -10.80
N GLU A 614 6.82 -43.36 -10.45
CA GLU A 614 6.09 -42.49 -9.54
C GLU A 614 6.04 -43.10 -8.13
N SER A 615 6.33 -42.28 -7.13
CA SER A 615 6.28 -42.67 -5.72
C SER A 615 4.85 -42.88 -5.25
N ASN A 616 4.66 -43.46 -4.05
CA ASN A 616 3.34 -43.43 -3.42
C ASN A 616 2.97 -41.97 -3.11
N GLN A 617 1.68 -41.64 -3.21
CA GLN A 617 1.15 -40.34 -2.80
C GLN A 617 1.40 -40.06 -1.31
N SER A 618 1.62 -38.79 -0.98
CA SER A 618 1.72 -38.27 0.37
C SER A 618 0.43 -38.51 1.17
N SER A 619 0.49 -38.24 2.48
CA SER A 619 -0.75 -38.13 3.26
C SER A 619 -1.63 -37.01 2.72
N ASN A 620 -2.95 -37.26 2.73
CA ASN A 620 -3.94 -36.24 2.37
C ASN A 620 -3.91 -35.07 3.35
N VAL A 621 -3.94 -33.85 2.81
CA VAL A 621 -4.17 -32.62 3.57
C VAL A 621 -5.51 -32.03 3.13
N GLY A 622 -6.41 -31.86 4.09
CA GLY A 622 -7.68 -31.17 3.87
C GLY A 622 -7.50 -29.67 4.06
N VAL A 623 -8.02 -28.88 3.13
CA VAL A 623 -8.04 -27.41 3.20
C VAL A 623 -9.42 -26.93 2.81
N THR A 624 -9.99 -26.02 3.60
CA THR A 624 -11.24 -25.35 3.27
C THR A 624 -10.92 -23.93 2.87
N THR A 625 -11.28 -23.54 1.64
CA THR A 625 -11.16 -22.13 1.20
C THR A 625 -11.97 -21.23 2.11
N SER A 626 -11.48 -20.02 2.31
CA SER A 626 -12.10 -19.05 3.22
C SER A 626 -13.53 -18.75 2.77
N ALA A 627 -14.38 -18.42 3.75
CA ALA A 627 -15.67 -17.83 3.44
C ALA A 627 -15.46 -16.42 2.89
N PRO A 628 -16.36 -15.96 2.00
CA PRO A 628 -16.41 -14.54 1.68
C PRO A 628 -16.55 -13.75 2.98
N LEU A 629 -15.82 -12.64 3.08
CA LEU A 629 -16.01 -11.73 4.21
C LEU A 629 -17.49 -11.33 4.28
N PRO A 630 -18.11 -11.29 5.48
CA PRO A 630 -19.47 -10.80 5.61
C PRO A 630 -19.53 -9.38 5.07
N SER A 631 -20.49 -9.11 4.19
CA SER A 631 -20.70 -7.77 3.65
C SER A 631 -22.02 -7.21 4.14
N LEU A 632 -21.99 -5.94 4.52
CA LEU A 632 -23.15 -5.22 5.02
C LEU A 632 -24.23 -5.14 3.93
N ASP A 633 -25.37 -5.82 4.13
CA ASP A 633 -26.51 -5.81 3.20
C ASP A 633 -27.24 -4.45 3.25
N CYS A 634 -26.73 -3.48 2.51
CA CYS A 634 -27.35 -2.18 2.33
C CYS A 634 -28.13 -2.15 1.02
N GLN A 635 -29.46 -2.23 1.08
CA GLN A 635 -30.32 -1.99 -0.11
C GLN A 635 -30.15 -0.56 -0.65
N SER A 636 -29.83 0.40 0.23
CA SER A 636 -29.49 1.79 -0.06
C SER A 636 -28.79 2.42 1.15
N SER A 637 -27.86 3.35 0.94
CA SER A 637 -27.16 4.10 1.99
C SER A 637 -27.52 5.60 2.00
N ILE A 638 -27.45 6.19 3.19
CA ILE A 638 -27.53 7.65 3.40
C ILE A 638 -26.14 8.23 3.18
N ASN A 639 -26.04 9.20 2.27
CA ASN A 639 -24.80 9.87 1.87
C ASN A 639 -24.95 11.41 1.85
N SER A 640 -25.96 11.92 2.57
CA SER A 640 -26.19 13.35 2.72
C SER A 640 -26.39 13.64 4.20
N PHE A 641 -25.53 14.51 4.72
CA PHE A 641 -25.46 14.87 6.13
C PHE A 641 -25.75 16.38 6.34
N PRO A 642 -26.32 16.78 7.50
CA PRO A 642 -26.69 15.92 8.62
C PRO A 642 -27.92 15.05 8.32
N TYR A 643 -27.86 13.79 8.72
CA TYR A 643 -29.04 12.92 8.82
C TYR A 643 -29.74 13.21 10.14
N GLN A 644 -31.06 13.36 10.16
CA GLN A 644 -31.82 13.65 11.38
C GLN A 644 -33.05 12.75 11.51
N GLN A 645 -33.31 12.27 12.72
CA GLN A 645 -34.48 11.48 13.10
C GLN A 645 -34.99 11.89 14.49
N GLY A 646 -36.05 12.71 14.49
CA GLY A 646 -36.80 13.12 15.68
C GLY A 646 -38.21 12.52 15.78
N PHE A 647 -38.53 11.49 14.99
CA PHE A 647 -39.78 10.70 15.05
C PHE A 647 -41.09 11.45 14.74
N GLU A 648 -41.04 12.72 14.32
CA GLU A 648 -42.23 13.53 14.03
C GLU A 648 -42.95 13.13 12.73
N ASN A 649 -42.24 12.60 11.73
CA ASN A 649 -42.75 12.37 10.37
C ASN A 649 -42.45 10.98 9.81
N GLY A 650 -42.38 9.97 10.67
CA GLY A 650 -42.02 8.59 10.30
C GLY A 650 -40.83 8.09 11.10
N ASN A 651 -40.40 6.87 10.81
CA ASN A 651 -39.23 6.25 11.43
C ASN A 651 -38.47 5.44 10.38
N ASP A 652 -37.24 5.84 10.09
CA ASP A 652 -36.35 5.12 9.16
C ASP A 652 -35.55 4.01 9.86
N TRP A 653 -35.59 3.98 11.21
CA TRP A 653 -34.97 2.91 11.99
C TRP A 653 -35.90 1.71 12.04
N VAL A 654 -35.32 0.53 11.83
CA VAL A 654 -36.06 -0.73 11.71
C VAL A 654 -35.93 -1.52 13.00
N GLN A 655 -37.04 -2.04 13.51
CA GLN A 655 -37.03 -2.97 14.66
C GLN A 655 -36.30 -4.24 14.28
N SER A 656 -35.48 -4.75 15.19
CA SER A 656 -34.97 -6.10 15.07
C SER A 656 -36.12 -7.11 15.16
N ILE A 657 -35.99 -8.23 14.46
CA ILE A 657 -36.92 -9.36 14.56
C ILE A 657 -36.40 -10.48 15.49
N SER A 658 -35.19 -10.32 16.02
CA SER A 658 -34.45 -11.34 16.76
C SER A 658 -34.33 -11.08 18.26
N ASP A 659 -34.90 -9.97 18.74
CA ASP A 659 -34.89 -9.56 20.14
C ASP A 659 -36.18 -9.99 20.89
N ASP A 660 -36.34 -9.56 22.14
CA ASP A 660 -37.42 -10.02 23.03
C ASP A 660 -38.71 -9.20 22.91
N PHE A 661 -38.60 -7.91 22.55
CA PHE A 661 -39.70 -6.96 22.39
C PHE A 661 -39.26 -5.69 21.66
N ASP A 662 -40.22 -4.90 21.17
CA ASP A 662 -39.95 -3.75 20.30
C ASP A 662 -39.86 -2.41 21.06
N TRP A 663 -39.07 -1.48 20.52
CA TRP A 663 -39.19 -0.05 20.83
C TRP A 663 -40.55 0.51 20.37
N THR A 664 -41.07 1.58 20.97
CA THR A 664 -42.37 2.16 20.58
C THR A 664 -42.29 3.68 20.56
N VAL A 665 -42.98 4.33 19.60
CA VAL A 665 -43.09 5.80 19.55
C VAL A 665 -44.16 6.23 20.54
N ASN A 666 -43.86 7.21 21.40
CA ASN A 666 -44.80 7.77 22.36
C ASN A 666 -44.81 9.30 22.35
N SER A 667 -45.86 9.87 22.90
CA SER A 667 -46.01 11.31 23.17
C SER A 667 -46.46 11.52 24.62
N GLY A 668 -45.83 12.43 25.34
CA GLY A 668 -46.12 12.67 26.76
C GLY A 668 -45.45 11.65 27.71
N ALA A 669 -46.04 11.41 28.88
CA ALA A 669 -45.46 10.52 29.89
C ALA A 669 -45.55 9.03 29.49
N THR A 670 -44.58 8.21 29.93
CA THR A 670 -44.64 6.75 29.76
C THR A 670 -45.76 6.12 30.60
N GLY A 671 -46.10 4.86 30.29
CA GLY A 671 -47.27 4.19 30.87
C GLY A 671 -47.09 3.77 32.33
N SER A 672 -45.85 3.54 32.75
CA SER A 672 -45.53 3.16 34.12
C SER A 672 -45.16 4.37 35.00
N SER A 673 -45.40 4.26 36.31
CA SER A 673 -45.23 5.38 37.24
C SER A 673 -43.78 5.49 37.74
N ASN A 674 -43.25 6.72 37.84
CA ASN A 674 -41.87 7.01 38.25
C ASN A 674 -40.83 6.38 37.32
N THR A 675 -41.09 6.43 36.02
CA THR A 675 -40.22 5.94 34.95
C THR A 675 -40.29 6.89 33.75
N GLY A 676 -39.30 6.81 32.86
CA GLY A 676 -39.30 7.49 31.57
C GLY A 676 -39.46 9.02 31.61
N PRO A 677 -39.49 9.67 30.43
CA PRO A 677 -39.68 11.11 30.32
C PRO A 677 -41.15 11.51 30.46
N SER A 678 -41.42 12.78 30.80
CA SER A 678 -42.78 13.36 30.82
C SER A 678 -43.26 13.88 29.47
N SER A 679 -42.32 14.10 28.53
CA SER A 679 -42.52 14.62 27.17
C SER A 679 -41.25 14.36 26.34
N ALA A 680 -41.36 14.46 25.02
CA ALA A 680 -40.22 14.42 24.10
C ALA A 680 -39.16 15.48 24.44
N TYR A 681 -37.91 15.27 24.01
CA TYR A 681 -36.84 16.26 24.11
C TYR A 681 -37.06 17.36 23.06
N GLU A 682 -37.27 16.94 21.81
CA GLU A 682 -37.64 17.80 20.70
C GLU A 682 -39.04 17.42 20.19
N GLY A 683 -39.80 18.39 19.69
CA GLY A 683 -41.10 18.08 19.09
C GLY A 683 -42.12 17.48 20.08
N ASN A 684 -42.86 16.47 19.62
CA ASN A 684 -43.96 15.84 20.36
C ASN A 684 -43.74 14.35 20.61
N TYR A 685 -42.90 13.69 19.79
CA TYR A 685 -42.72 12.25 19.78
C TYR A 685 -41.28 11.86 20.12
N TYR A 686 -41.14 10.72 20.79
CA TYR A 686 -39.84 10.11 21.08
C TYR A 686 -39.98 8.59 21.03
N PHE A 687 -38.86 7.88 20.94
CA PHE A 687 -38.86 6.42 20.90
C PHE A 687 -38.45 5.86 22.27
N TYR A 688 -39.17 4.85 22.77
CA TYR A 688 -38.92 4.32 24.11
C TYR A 688 -39.19 2.83 24.23
N VAL A 689 -38.62 2.24 25.28
CA VAL A 689 -38.92 0.89 25.73
C VAL A 689 -39.74 0.95 27.02
N GLU A 690 -40.86 0.25 27.04
CA GLU A 690 -41.67 0.04 28.23
C GLU A 690 -41.17 -1.20 28.97
N ALA A 691 -40.54 -1.02 30.13
CA ALA A 691 -39.93 -2.12 30.88
C ALA A 691 -40.91 -2.89 31.77
N SER A 692 -42.13 -2.39 31.97
CA SER A 692 -43.15 -3.06 32.78
C SER A 692 -43.67 -4.36 32.14
N SER A 693 -44.57 -5.09 32.83
CA SER A 693 -44.99 -6.44 32.40
C SER A 693 -45.53 -6.42 30.96
N PRO A 694 -45.05 -7.28 30.05
CA PRO A 694 -44.23 -8.48 30.29
C PRO A 694 -42.73 -8.33 30.01
N ASN A 695 -42.19 -7.11 29.97
CA ASN A 695 -40.88 -6.79 29.41
C ASN A 695 -39.73 -6.76 30.44
N TYR A 696 -40.01 -6.95 31.72
CA TYR A 696 -39.02 -7.36 32.74
C TYR A 696 -39.06 -8.91 32.86
N SER A 697 -37.97 -9.67 33.07
CA SER A 697 -36.61 -9.33 33.49
C SER A 697 -35.53 -9.74 32.48
N TYR A 698 -34.52 -8.89 32.28
CA TYR A 698 -33.35 -9.16 31.41
C TYR A 698 -33.71 -9.40 29.94
N LYS A 699 -34.61 -8.57 29.41
CA LYS A 699 -35.03 -8.62 28.01
C LYS A 699 -34.38 -7.52 27.20
N THR A 700 -34.30 -7.73 25.90
CA THR A 700 -33.62 -6.83 24.98
C THR A 700 -34.59 -6.33 23.92
N ALA A 701 -34.47 -5.04 23.58
CA ALA A 701 -35.15 -4.40 22.47
C ALA A 701 -34.12 -3.63 21.64
N THR A 702 -34.15 -3.80 20.32
CA THR A 702 -33.11 -3.36 19.38
C THR A 702 -33.72 -2.70 18.17
N ILE A 703 -33.22 -1.53 17.83
CA ILE A 703 -33.54 -0.83 16.59
C ILE A 703 -32.26 -0.57 15.81
N GLU A 704 -32.32 -0.68 14.49
CA GLU A 704 -31.18 -0.50 13.61
C GLU A 704 -31.43 0.67 12.65
N SER A 705 -30.41 1.47 12.41
CA SER A 705 -30.45 2.60 11.49
C SER A 705 -30.48 2.13 10.03
N PRO A 706 -30.78 3.03 9.07
CA PRO A 706 -30.28 2.89 7.70
C PRO A 706 -28.75 2.74 7.66
N CYS A 707 -28.20 2.27 6.55
CA CYS A 707 -26.76 2.35 6.33
C CYS A 707 -26.34 3.81 6.11
N PHE A 708 -25.20 4.21 6.67
CA PHE A 708 -24.56 5.50 6.45
C PHE A 708 -23.26 5.28 5.68
N ASP A 709 -23.14 5.93 4.53
CA ASP A 709 -21.94 5.89 3.70
C ASP A 709 -21.03 7.05 4.07
N LEU A 710 -19.89 6.74 4.71
CA LEU A 710 -18.88 7.69 5.15
C LEU A 710 -17.64 7.66 4.26
N SER A 711 -17.72 7.02 3.08
CA SER A 711 -16.59 6.83 2.16
C SER A 711 -15.93 8.14 1.71
N ASN A 712 -16.71 9.22 1.64
CA ASN A 712 -16.26 10.54 1.16
C ASN A 712 -16.26 11.61 2.26
N GLU A 713 -16.36 11.21 3.52
CA GLU A 713 -16.45 12.12 4.66
C GLU A 713 -15.11 12.21 5.38
N ASN A 714 -14.74 13.40 5.86
CA ASN A 714 -13.47 13.64 6.56
C ASN A 714 -13.65 13.71 8.09
N GLN A 715 -14.88 13.53 8.57
CA GLN A 715 -15.26 13.48 9.97
C GLN A 715 -16.70 12.99 10.07
N ALA A 716 -17.05 12.37 11.20
CA ALA A 716 -18.41 11.92 11.45
C ALA A 716 -18.66 11.85 12.95
N SER A 717 -19.86 12.26 13.37
CA SER A 717 -20.34 12.11 14.75
C SER A 717 -21.80 11.72 14.78
N PHE A 718 -22.20 10.95 15.79
CA PHE A 718 -23.59 10.62 16.05
C PHE A 718 -24.06 11.27 17.35
N ASN A 719 -24.99 12.21 17.23
CA ASN A 719 -25.58 12.95 18.32
C ASN A 719 -26.95 12.38 18.65
N PHE A 720 -27.27 12.23 19.93
CA PHE A 720 -28.63 11.86 20.33
C PHE A 720 -28.95 12.25 21.76
N ASN A 721 -30.24 12.39 22.04
CA ASN A 721 -30.76 12.61 23.38
C ASN A 721 -31.31 11.31 23.95
N TYR A 722 -31.08 11.07 25.24
CA TYR A 722 -31.58 9.88 25.93
C TYR A 722 -32.17 10.21 27.31
N HIS A 723 -33.05 9.34 27.77
CA HIS A 723 -33.68 9.42 29.09
C HIS A 723 -33.73 8.03 29.73
N MET A 724 -33.27 7.93 30.98
CA MET A 724 -33.25 6.69 31.75
C MET A 724 -33.65 6.98 33.20
N TYR A 725 -34.93 6.89 33.50
CA TYR A 725 -35.47 7.11 34.84
C TYR A 725 -36.23 5.90 35.35
N GLY A 726 -35.94 5.48 36.58
CA GLY A 726 -36.52 4.29 37.19
C GLY A 726 -35.82 3.84 38.47
N ALA A 727 -35.81 2.53 38.74
CA ALA A 727 -35.05 1.98 39.86
C ALA A 727 -33.53 2.10 39.62
N SER A 728 -32.73 2.02 40.69
CA SER A 728 -31.27 2.14 40.60
C SER A 728 -30.63 1.11 39.66
N ASN A 729 -31.27 -0.06 39.51
CA ASN A 729 -30.82 -1.15 38.66
C ASN A 729 -31.63 -1.29 37.36
N MET A 730 -32.33 -0.24 36.89
CA MET A 730 -33.34 -0.30 35.83
C MET A 730 -32.99 -1.05 34.54
N GLY A 731 -31.73 -1.09 34.13
CA GLY A 731 -31.29 -1.69 32.87
C GLY A 731 -30.09 -0.97 32.30
N SER A 732 -29.82 -1.20 31.01
CA SER A 732 -28.79 -0.51 30.24
C SER A 732 -29.28 -0.10 28.85
N LEU A 733 -28.74 1.00 28.36
CA LEU A 733 -28.93 1.49 27.00
C LEU A 733 -27.57 1.52 26.32
N MET A 734 -27.48 0.99 25.11
CA MET A 734 -26.23 0.87 24.35
C MET A 734 -26.42 1.37 22.92
N LEU A 735 -25.39 2.04 22.39
CA LEU A 735 -25.25 2.32 20.96
C LEU A 735 -24.12 1.44 20.41
N GLN A 736 -24.40 0.75 19.31
CA GLN A 736 -23.46 -0.16 18.66
C GLN A 736 -23.37 0.13 17.16
N VAL A 737 -22.27 -0.30 16.54
CA VAL A 737 -21.97 -0.12 15.11
C VAL A 737 -21.47 -1.42 14.50
N THR A 738 -21.77 -1.61 13.21
CA THR A 738 -21.23 -2.70 12.38
C THR A 738 -20.84 -2.16 11.00
N THR A 739 -19.84 -2.80 10.41
CA THR A 739 -19.33 -2.54 9.05
C THR A 739 -19.55 -3.75 8.13
N ASP A 740 -19.97 -4.88 8.70
CA ASP A 740 -20.12 -6.17 8.01
C ASP A 740 -21.52 -6.80 8.19
N GLY A 741 -22.36 -6.22 9.05
CA GLY A 741 -23.74 -6.65 9.33
C GLY A 741 -23.86 -7.70 10.44
N ASP A 742 -22.77 -8.40 10.75
CA ASP A 742 -22.75 -9.56 11.64
C ASP A 742 -22.06 -9.25 12.99
N ASN A 743 -20.96 -8.50 12.95
CA ASN A 743 -20.17 -8.14 14.11
C ASN A 743 -20.50 -6.72 14.56
N TRP A 744 -20.92 -6.59 15.82
CA TRP A 744 -21.36 -5.33 16.41
C TRP A 744 -20.46 -4.87 17.55
N SER A 745 -19.84 -3.71 17.37
CA SER A 745 -18.98 -3.05 18.36
C SER A 745 -19.79 -2.04 19.18
N THR A 746 -19.55 -1.97 20.49
CA THR A 746 -20.26 -1.01 21.36
C THR A 746 -19.52 0.32 21.39
N LEU A 747 -20.17 1.37 20.86
CA LEU A 747 -19.66 2.74 20.86
C LEU A 747 -19.92 3.43 22.20
N TRP A 748 -21.07 3.15 22.80
CA TRP A 748 -21.50 3.83 24.02
C TRP A 748 -22.44 2.96 24.84
N SER A 749 -22.40 3.12 26.17
CA SER A 749 -23.36 2.49 27.07
C SER A 749 -23.58 3.28 28.36
N LYS A 750 -24.81 3.25 28.87
CA LYS A 750 -25.16 3.69 30.23
C LYS A 750 -26.03 2.64 30.91
N SER A 751 -25.98 2.60 32.23
CA SER A 751 -26.78 1.67 33.03
C SER A 751 -27.30 2.31 34.32
N GLY A 752 -28.43 1.80 34.81
CA GLY A 752 -29.09 2.31 36.00
C GLY A 752 -29.74 3.68 35.79
N ASN A 753 -30.28 4.23 36.88
CA ASN A 753 -31.04 5.48 36.87
C ASN A 753 -30.14 6.71 36.62
N GLN A 754 -30.44 7.48 35.58
CA GLN A 754 -29.73 8.71 35.17
C GLN A 754 -30.48 10.00 35.58
N GLY A 755 -31.63 9.87 36.25
CA GLY A 755 -32.44 10.99 36.72
C GLY A 755 -33.59 11.36 35.76
N THR A 756 -34.31 12.42 36.10
CA THR A 756 -35.57 12.80 35.43
C THR A 756 -35.38 13.70 34.21
N SER A 757 -34.15 14.13 33.91
CA SER A 757 -33.86 15.05 32.81
C SER A 757 -33.31 14.30 31.60
N TRP A 758 -33.72 14.71 30.41
CA TRP A 758 -33.07 14.30 29.18
C TRP A 758 -31.58 14.66 29.21
N GLN A 759 -30.75 13.74 28.76
CA GLN A 759 -29.31 13.90 28.59
C GLN A 759 -28.98 13.92 27.09
N ALA A 760 -27.80 14.42 26.71
CA ALA A 760 -27.32 14.45 25.33
C ALA A 760 -25.96 13.77 25.26
N GLU A 761 -25.70 13.04 24.17
CA GLU A 761 -24.42 12.41 23.88
C GLU A 761 -24.00 12.75 22.46
N ASN A 762 -22.69 12.92 22.27
CA ASN A 762 -22.03 13.06 20.97
C ASN A 762 -21.00 11.92 20.89
N ILE A 763 -21.19 11.04 19.91
CA ILE A 763 -20.37 9.85 19.70
C ILE A 763 -19.49 10.09 18.48
N ASP A 764 -18.17 10.01 18.66
CA ASP A 764 -17.21 10.09 17.57
C ASP A 764 -17.27 8.82 16.70
N LEU A 765 -17.31 9.03 15.38
CA LEU A 765 -17.32 7.97 14.37
C LEU A 765 -16.08 8.05 13.45
N SER A 766 -15.05 8.81 13.82
CA SER A 766 -13.79 8.96 13.07
C SER A 766 -13.15 7.63 12.65
N ALA A 767 -13.24 6.59 13.48
CA ALA A 767 -12.72 5.25 13.19
C ALA A 767 -13.40 4.52 12.02
N TYR A 768 -14.51 5.07 11.50
CA TYR A 768 -15.33 4.46 10.45
C TYR A 768 -15.40 5.31 9.17
N LEU A 769 -14.57 6.34 9.05
CA LEU A 769 -14.43 7.10 7.82
C LEU A 769 -13.85 6.20 6.72
N GLY A 770 -14.29 6.40 5.47
CA GLY A 770 -13.91 5.52 4.36
C GLY A 770 -14.81 4.28 4.22
N GLU A 771 -15.69 4.00 5.18
CA GLU A 771 -16.54 2.81 5.18
C GLU A 771 -18.05 3.13 5.09
N THR A 772 -18.86 2.10 4.83
CA THR A 772 -20.31 2.15 5.05
C THR A 772 -20.64 1.44 6.37
N ILE A 773 -21.35 2.14 7.26
CA ILE A 773 -21.69 1.62 8.59
C ILE A 773 -23.20 1.48 8.79
N LYS A 774 -23.58 0.68 9.79
CA LYS A 774 -24.94 0.64 10.34
C LYS A 774 -24.87 0.76 11.86
N LEU A 775 -25.75 1.57 12.44
CA LEU A 775 -25.86 1.76 13.88
C LEU A 775 -27.05 0.97 14.42
N ARG A 776 -26.99 0.59 15.71
CA ARG A 776 -28.15 0.09 16.43
C ARG A 776 -28.19 0.57 17.87
N VAL A 777 -29.40 0.81 18.36
CA VAL A 777 -29.65 1.13 19.78
C VAL A 777 -30.26 -0.08 20.45
N VAL A 778 -29.65 -0.52 21.55
CA VAL A 778 -30.04 -1.71 22.30
C VAL A 778 -30.43 -1.31 23.71
N GLY A 779 -31.71 -1.48 24.05
CA GLY A 779 -32.24 -1.32 25.41
C GLY A 779 -32.36 -2.68 26.08
N GLN A 780 -31.66 -2.87 27.20
CA GLN A 780 -31.74 -4.08 28.01
C GLN A 780 -32.41 -3.78 29.36
N THR A 781 -33.54 -4.43 29.64
CA THR A 781 -34.25 -4.30 30.91
C THR A 781 -33.56 -5.12 32.01
N SER A 782 -33.89 -4.85 33.27
CA SER A 782 -33.36 -5.55 34.44
C SER A 782 -34.44 -6.37 35.15
N ASP A 783 -34.20 -6.80 36.40
CA ASP A 783 -35.17 -7.49 37.23
C ASP A 783 -36.31 -6.62 37.80
N THR A 784 -36.36 -5.33 37.44
CA THR A 784 -37.40 -4.39 37.85
C THR A 784 -38.30 -3.95 36.70
N TRP A 785 -39.55 -3.63 37.02
CA TRP A 785 -40.51 -3.00 36.10
C TRP A 785 -40.28 -1.49 35.95
N GLN A 786 -39.53 -0.88 36.88
CA GLN A 786 -39.26 0.56 36.86
C GLN A 786 -38.05 0.86 35.97
N GLY A 787 -38.21 0.72 34.65
CA GLY A 787 -37.06 0.67 33.76
C GLY A 787 -37.17 1.32 32.39
N ASP A 788 -38.13 2.21 32.17
CA ASP A 788 -38.34 2.79 30.85
C ASP A 788 -37.13 3.63 30.41
N MET A 789 -36.69 3.40 29.17
CA MET A 789 -35.59 4.11 28.53
C MET A 789 -36.10 4.73 27.25
N ALA A 790 -35.69 5.96 26.95
CA ALA A 790 -36.12 6.69 25.76
C ALA A 790 -34.94 7.33 25.05
N ILE A 791 -35.09 7.51 23.74
CA ILE A 791 -34.19 8.25 22.86
C ILE A 791 -34.98 9.23 22.00
N ASP A 792 -34.32 10.31 21.61
CA ASP A 792 -34.88 11.36 20.77
C ASP A 792 -33.76 12.14 20.06
N ASN A 793 -34.11 12.94 19.04
CA ASN A 793 -33.20 13.84 18.32
C ASN A 793 -31.91 13.14 17.86
N LEU A 794 -32.05 12.03 17.13
CA LEU A 794 -30.93 11.29 16.57
C LEU A 794 -30.37 12.04 15.35
N GLU A 795 -29.08 12.33 15.33
CA GLU A 795 -28.41 13.01 14.23
C GLU A 795 -27.06 12.37 13.90
N LEU A 796 -26.80 12.08 12.62
CA LEU A 796 -25.45 11.83 12.14
C LEU A 796 -24.96 13.07 11.40
N SER A 797 -23.87 13.65 11.86
CA SER A 797 -23.30 14.89 11.32
C SER A 797 -21.85 14.72 10.92
N THR A 798 -21.49 15.31 9.78
CA THR A 798 -20.11 15.38 9.28
C THR A 798 -19.57 16.82 9.36
N ALA A 799 -20.19 17.69 10.17
CA ALA A 799 -19.77 19.06 10.39
C ALA A 799 -18.81 19.20 11.59
N GLN A 800 -17.75 20.03 11.47
CA GLN A 800 -16.76 20.26 12.52
C GLN A 800 -17.43 20.74 13.84
N PRO A 801 -17.08 20.18 15.01
CA PRO A 801 -17.57 20.70 16.28
C PRO A 801 -17.01 22.11 16.54
N VAL A 802 -17.88 23.05 16.93
CA VAL A 802 -17.46 24.42 17.29
C VAL A 802 -16.84 24.39 18.69
N VAL A 803 -15.52 24.62 18.79
CA VAL A 803 -14.82 24.76 20.07
C VAL A 803 -15.04 26.18 20.59
N GLU A 804 -15.47 26.32 21.84
CA GLU A 804 -15.82 27.60 22.49
C GLU A 804 -14.85 27.93 23.63
N THR A 805 -14.43 29.19 23.75
CA THR A 805 -13.54 29.71 24.81
C THR A 805 -14.26 30.74 25.66
N THR A 806 -14.05 30.70 26.99
CA THR A 806 -14.57 31.72 27.92
C THR A 806 -13.51 32.74 28.31
N LEU A 807 -13.77 34.01 28.00
CA LEU A 807 -12.99 35.20 28.35
C LEU A 807 -13.53 35.88 29.61
N ASN A 808 -12.66 36.57 30.35
CA ASN A 808 -13.02 37.44 31.46
C ASN A 808 -12.52 38.87 31.23
N LEU A 809 -13.45 39.82 31.15
CA LEU A 809 -13.17 41.25 31.11
C LEU A 809 -13.36 41.87 32.51
N SER A 810 -12.28 42.32 33.12
CA SER A 810 -12.29 43.15 34.32
C SER A 810 -12.21 44.62 33.93
N LEU A 811 -13.19 45.43 34.31
CA LEU A 811 -13.26 46.86 33.98
C LEU A 811 -13.39 47.69 35.26
N THR A 812 -12.39 48.53 35.52
CA THR A 812 -12.38 49.53 36.59
C THR A 812 -12.66 50.90 35.99
N PHE A 813 -13.70 51.57 36.44
CA PHE A 813 -14.07 52.89 35.92
C PHE A 813 -13.21 53.99 36.50
N ASP A 814 -13.14 55.12 35.82
CA ASP A 814 -12.67 56.38 36.38
C ASP A 814 -13.83 57.12 37.08
N ASN A 815 -13.81 58.45 37.10
CA ASN A 815 -14.89 59.22 37.70
C ASN A 815 -16.13 59.36 36.79
N TYR A 816 -16.12 58.80 35.56
CA TYR A 816 -17.23 58.89 34.61
C TYR A 816 -17.57 57.54 33.95
N PRO A 817 -18.07 56.54 34.72
CA PRO A 817 -18.47 55.22 34.18
C PRO A 817 -19.47 55.27 33.01
N GLU A 818 -20.29 56.32 32.92
CA GLU A 818 -21.26 56.54 31.85
C GLU A 818 -20.65 56.75 30.46
N GLU A 819 -19.36 57.06 30.37
CA GLU A 819 -18.70 57.37 29.09
C GLU A 819 -18.05 56.13 28.45
N THR A 820 -17.94 55.02 29.21
CA THR A 820 -17.25 53.79 28.78
C THR A 820 -18.19 52.76 28.14
N THR A 821 -17.90 52.36 26.90
CA THR A 821 -18.52 51.19 26.23
C THR A 821 -17.47 50.27 25.62
N TRP A 822 -17.81 49.02 25.32
CA TRP A 822 -16.92 48.09 24.65
C TRP A 822 -17.68 47.08 23.77
N GLU A 823 -16.98 46.49 22.81
CA GLU A 823 -17.47 45.40 21.96
C GLU A 823 -16.34 44.42 21.61
N ILE A 824 -16.72 43.18 21.27
CA ILE A 824 -15.87 42.16 20.67
C ILE A 824 -16.45 41.83 19.30
N LEU A 825 -15.65 41.99 18.24
CA LEU A 825 -16.04 41.76 16.86
C LEU A 825 -15.34 40.53 16.27
N ALA A 826 -16.05 39.69 15.52
CA ALA A 826 -15.46 38.75 14.57
C ALA A 826 -15.56 39.35 13.16
N GLY A 827 -14.49 40.03 12.72
CA GLY A 827 -14.54 40.86 11.52
C GLY A 827 -15.50 42.05 11.71
N SER A 828 -16.67 42.02 11.07
CA SER A 828 -17.69 43.07 11.19
C SER A 828 -18.89 42.69 12.06
N THR A 829 -18.89 41.50 12.65
CA THR A 829 -20.02 40.96 13.41
C THR A 829 -19.78 41.15 14.90
N VAL A 830 -20.72 41.77 15.62
CA VAL A 830 -20.67 41.92 17.08
C VAL A 830 -20.97 40.58 17.76
N ILE A 831 -20.02 40.08 18.54
CA ILE A 831 -20.11 38.82 19.28
C ILE A 831 -20.53 39.09 20.73
N ALA A 832 -20.00 40.17 21.33
CA ALA A 832 -20.37 40.62 22.66
C ALA A 832 -20.18 42.14 22.79
N GLU A 833 -20.95 42.81 23.64
CA GLU A 833 -20.86 44.25 23.90
C GLU A 833 -21.27 44.61 25.33
N GLY A 834 -20.87 45.79 25.81
CA GLY A 834 -21.26 46.27 27.14
C GLY A 834 -21.07 47.77 27.36
N GLY A 835 -21.80 48.30 28.36
CA GLY A 835 -21.89 49.72 28.68
C GLY A 835 -23.05 50.42 27.96
N PRO A 836 -23.25 51.74 28.19
CA PRO A 836 -22.56 52.58 29.18
C PRO A 836 -22.93 52.24 30.63
N TYR A 837 -22.07 52.58 31.60
CA TYR A 837 -22.17 52.11 32.98
C TYR A 837 -22.55 53.18 34.01
N GLY A 838 -23.36 54.18 33.65
CA GLY A 838 -23.68 55.34 34.52
C GLY A 838 -24.43 55.06 35.84
N ASN A 839 -24.77 53.79 36.13
CA ASN A 839 -25.35 53.38 37.42
C ASN A 839 -24.29 52.83 38.40
N TYR A 840 -23.04 52.68 37.96
CA TYR A 840 -21.94 52.20 38.77
C TYR A 840 -21.22 53.38 39.44
N ALA A 841 -20.67 53.16 40.62
CA ALA A 841 -19.97 54.21 41.34
C ALA A 841 -18.59 54.49 40.72
N ASP A 842 -18.18 55.76 40.75
CA ASP A 842 -16.84 56.23 40.39
C ASP A 842 -15.76 55.33 41.01
N GLY A 843 -14.79 54.88 40.19
CA GLY A 843 -13.69 54.02 40.64
C GLY A 843 -14.04 52.56 40.94
N SER A 844 -15.28 52.11 40.72
CA SER A 844 -15.68 50.72 40.96
C SER A 844 -15.21 49.78 39.84
N THR A 845 -15.09 48.48 40.16
CA THR A 845 -14.68 47.42 39.22
C THR A 845 -15.80 46.42 38.98
N ILE A 846 -16.00 46.01 37.72
CA ILE A 846 -16.88 44.92 37.32
C ILE A 846 -16.10 43.81 36.60
N ASN A 847 -16.63 42.59 36.61
CA ASN A 847 -16.11 41.46 35.85
C ASN A 847 -17.23 40.91 34.96
N VAL A 848 -16.93 40.71 33.68
CA VAL A 848 -17.85 40.16 32.68
C VAL A 848 -17.25 38.90 32.09
N SER A 849 -17.98 37.79 32.15
CA SER A 849 -17.60 36.54 31.48
C SER A 849 -18.26 36.48 30.10
N ILE A 850 -17.46 36.21 29.07
CA ILE A 850 -17.86 36.27 27.66
C ILE A 850 -17.44 34.95 27.00
N THR A 851 -18.36 34.23 26.36
CA THR A 851 -18.04 33.00 25.63
C THR A 851 -18.01 33.30 24.14
N VAL A 852 -16.92 32.92 23.46
CA VAL A 852 -16.73 33.10 22.02
C VAL A 852 -16.15 31.82 21.39
N PRO A 853 -16.49 31.51 20.13
CA PRO A 853 -15.85 30.40 19.41
C PRO A 853 -14.33 30.57 19.32
N GLU A 854 -13.59 29.51 19.02
CA GLU A 854 -12.20 29.68 18.60
C GLU A 854 -12.12 30.54 17.31
N GLY A 855 -11.20 31.50 17.29
CA GLY A 855 -11.12 32.50 16.23
C GLY A 855 -10.38 33.76 16.64
N CYS A 856 -10.22 34.67 15.68
CA CYS A 856 -9.66 36.00 15.91
C CYS A 856 -10.75 37.06 15.99
N TYR A 857 -10.56 37.98 16.92
CA TYR A 857 -11.52 38.99 17.31
C TYR A 857 -10.84 40.34 17.52
N ASP A 858 -11.61 41.41 17.39
CA ASP A 858 -11.18 42.75 17.80
C ASP A 858 -11.91 43.13 19.08
N PHE A 859 -11.17 43.41 20.15
CA PHE A 859 -11.71 44.05 21.35
C PHE A 859 -11.62 45.56 21.19
N ASN A 860 -12.76 46.24 21.13
CA ASN A 860 -12.84 47.68 21.08
C ASN A 860 -13.39 48.21 22.40
N ILE A 861 -12.75 49.24 22.95
CA ILE A 861 -13.25 50.00 24.09
C ILE A 861 -13.29 51.48 23.71
N TYR A 862 -14.35 52.17 24.13
CA TYR A 862 -14.62 53.54 23.77
C TYR A 862 -14.83 54.40 25.01
N ASP A 863 -14.43 55.65 24.87
CA ASP A 863 -14.73 56.73 25.78
C ASP A 863 -15.35 57.89 25.00
N SER A 864 -16.59 58.24 25.33
CA SER A 864 -17.36 59.22 24.54
C SER A 864 -16.84 60.67 24.68
N TYR A 865 -16.09 60.98 25.74
CA TYR A 865 -15.54 62.33 25.98
C TYR A 865 -14.18 62.53 25.30
N GLY A 866 -13.42 61.44 25.13
CA GLY A 866 -12.21 61.40 24.31
C GLY A 866 -10.91 61.56 25.09
N ASP A 867 -10.93 61.44 26.42
CA ASP A 867 -9.75 61.48 27.29
C ASP A 867 -9.36 60.12 27.87
N GLY A 868 -10.16 59.09 27.57
CA GLY A 868 -9.94 57.71 27.98
C GLY A 868 -10.18 57.51 29.47
N ILE A 869 -10.17 56.26 29.91
CA ILE A 869 -10.51 55.93 31.31
C ILE A 869 -9.33 56.11 32.29
N CYS A 870 -8.20 56.68 31.85
CA CYS A 870 -7.02 56.99 32.68
C CYS A 870 -6.18 58.13 32.06
N CYS A 871 -5.57 59.05 32.82
CA CYS A 871 -5.44 59.13 34.28
C CYS A 871 -5.64 60.56 34.83
N SER A 872 -6.25 61.45 34.06
CA SER A 872 -6.42 62.86 34.46
C SER A 872 -7.62 63.07 35.39
N TYR A 873 -8.68 62.26 35.24
CA TYR A 873 -9.94 62.37 35.98
C TYR A 873 -10.39 61.05 36.61
N GLY A 874 -9.42 60.27 37.11
CA GLY A 874 -9.64 58.99 37.79
C GLY A 874 -8.56 57.98 37.41
N SER A 875 -8.60 56.79 37.99
CA SER A 875 -7.60 55.73 37.73
C SER A 875 -8.29 54.47 37.22
N GLY A 876 -9.12 54.63 36.18
CA GLY A 876 -9.78 53.52 35.51
C GLY A 876 -8.79 52.68 34.70
N SER A 877 -9.18 51.44 34.42
CA SER A 877 -8.41 50.47 33.64
C SER A 877 -9.27 49.30 33.20
N PHE A 878 -8.87 48.59 32.16
CA PHE A 878 -9.49 47.33 31.75
C PHE A 878 -8.47 46.21 31.63
N THR A 879 -8.92 44.97 31.74
CA THR A 879 -8.12 43.77 31.48
C THR A 879 -9.01 42.68 30.91
N LEU A 880 -8.76 42.27 29.67
CA LEU A 880 -9.36 41.10 29.04
C LEU A 880 -8.40 39.91 29.19
N SER A 881 -8.91 38.76 29.61
CA SER A 881 -8.10 37.57 29.91
C SER A 881 -8.78 36.27 29.49
N ASN A 882 -7.98 35.26 29.14
CA ASN A 882 -8.39 33.87 28.99
C ASN A 882 -7.76 33.06 30.13
N GLY A 883 -8.57 32.62 31.09
CA GLY A 883 -8.06 32.01 32.33
C GLY A 883 -7.09 32.95 33.06
N ASN A 884 -5.84 32.51 33.24
CA ASN A 884 -4.77 33.30 33.86
C ASN A 884 -3.97 34.16 32.87
N ASN A 885 -4.21 34.01 31.55
CA ASN A 885 -3.46 34.74 30.53
C ASN A 885 -4.14 36.08 30.23
N VAL A 886 -3.42 37.18 30.42
CA VAL A 886 -3.90 38.53 30.07
C VAL A 886 -3.73 38.73 28.57
N ILE A 887 -4.84 38.94 27.87
CA ILE A 887 -4.88 39.19 26.43
C ILE A 887 -4.53 40.65 26.15
N VAL A 888 -5.26 41.57 26.79
CA VAL A 888 -5.02 43.00 26.68
C VAL A 888 -5.39 43.68 28.00
N SER A 889 -4.60 44.67 28.38
CA SER A 889 -4.91 45.56 29.50
C SER A 889 -4.55 46.99 29.12
N GLY A 890 -5.38 47.94 29.52
CA GLY A 890 -5.19 49.33 29.14
C GLY A 890 -6.04 50.30 29.93
N GLY A 891 -6.12 51.52 29.44
CA GLY A 891 -6.93 52.58 30.04
C GLY A 891 -6.53 53.99 29.61
N SER A 892 -5.34 54.19 29.06
CA SER A 892 -4.90 55.50 28.55
C SER A 892 -5.02 55.55 27.02
N PHE A 893 -6.17 56.01 26.56
CA PHE A 893 -6.50 56.22 25.15
C PHE A 893 -7.30 57.52 24.97
N GLY A 894 -7.61 57.91 23.73
CA GLY A 894 -8.46 59.07 23.46
C GLY A 894 -9.95 58.70 23.52
N SER A 895 -10.63 58.74 22.38
CA SER A 895 -12.05 58.31 22.29
C SER A 895 -12.26 56.81 22.18
N GLY A 896 -11.19 56.04 22.01
CA GLY A 896 -11.24 54.58 22.02
C GLY A 896 -9.92 53.95 21.65
N GLU A 897 -9.85 52.65 21.87
CA GLU A 897 -8.72 51.78 21.54
C GLU A 897 -9.25 50.44 21.04
N SER A 898 -8.53 49.84 20.09
CA SER A 898 -8.86 48.56 19.49
C SER A 898 -7.66 47.63 19.60
N THR A 899 -7.90 46.42 20.06
CA THR A 899 -6.87 45.38 20.15
C THR A 899 -7.36 44.10 19.50
N ASN A 900 -6.65 43.66 18.47
CA ASN A 900 -6.87 42.36 17.88
C ASN A 900 -6.31 41.28 18.80
N PHE A 901 -7.09 40.23 19.01
CA PHE A 901 -6.67 39.06 19.77
C PHE A 901 -7.32 37.83 19.19
N CYS A 902 -6.82 36.66 19.57
CA CYS A 902 -7.37 35.42 19.10
C CYS A 902 -7.46 34.42 20.25
N VAL A 903 -8.47 33.55 20.21
CA VAL A 903 -8.67 32.47 21.18
C VAL A 903 -8.79 31.14 20.46
N GLY A 904 -8.34 30.08 21.12
CA GLY A 904 -8.19 28.75 20.54
C GLY A 904 -6.74 28.35 20.35
N ASN A 905 -6.49 27.04 20.29
CA ASN A 905 -5.15 26.47 20.42
C ASN A 905 -4.20 26.80 19.27
N ASN A 906 -4.64 27.50 18.21
CA ASN A 906 -3.83 27.76 17.00
C ASN A 906 -3.55 29.23 16.68
N LEU A 907 -3.73 30.16 17.62
CA LEU A 907 -3.57 31.58 17.31
C LEU A 907 -2.50 32.25 18.20
N ARG A 908 -1.36 32.58 17.56
CA ARG A 908 -0.25 33.32 18.18
C ARG A 908 -0.76 34.66 18.73
N SER A 909 -0.64 34.85 20.04
CA SER A 909 -0.81 36.15 20.69
C SER A 909 0.18 37.17 20.10
N LEU A 910 -0.30 38.07 19.25
CA LEU A 910 0.45 39.25 18.82
C LEU A 910 0.22 40.39 19.81
N THR A 911 0.70 40.24 21.04
CA THR A 911 0.93 41.38 21.91
C THR A 911 2.34 41.92 21.63
N ARG A 912 2.46 42.85 20.68
CA ARG A 912 3.66 43.68 20.54
C ARG A 912 3.35 45.12 20.91
N THR A 913 3.45 45.40 22.21
CA THR A 913 3.77 46.74 22.67
C THR A 913 5.29 46.82 22.76
N GLU A 914 5.98 47.30 21.71
CA GLU A 914 7.31 47.89 21.92
C GLU A 914 7.63 49.00 20.92
N SER A 915 8.18 50.05 21.51
CA SER A 915 8.83 51.20 20.93
C SER A 915 10.08 50.84 20.12
N ILE A 916 10.07 51.29 18.87
CA ILE A 916 11.16 51.56 17.92
C ILE A 916 12.59 51.21 18.38
N SER A 917 13.18 50.22 17.72
CA SER A 917 14.60 50.28 17.31
C SER A 917 14.71 49.98 15.81
N SER A 918 15.15 50.98 15.07
CA SER A 918 15.41 51.01 13.64
C SER A 918 16.41 49.93 13.20
N GLU A 919 16.06 49.09 12.22
CA GLU A 919 16.90 48.86 11.01
C GLU A 919 16.41 47.78 10.02
N ILE A 920 15.32 47.02 10.25
CA ILE A 920 14.87 46.01 9.27
C ILE A 920 13.36 46.06 9.01
N GLU A 921 12.92 47.11 8.33
CA GLU A 921 11.67 47.13 7.56
C GLU A 921 11.89 48.08 6.36
N SER A 922 12.22 47.53 5.18
CA SER A 922 11.85 48.19 3.92
C SER A 922 12.16 47.33 2.70
N ALA A 923 11.16 46.58 2.21
CA ALA A 923 11.02 46.24 0.79
C ALA A 923 9.57 45.94 0.35
N GLY A 924 8.55 46.13 1.19
CA GLY A 924 7.14 45.91 0.82
C GLY A 924 6.48 47.16 0.22
N PHE A 925 5.45 46.95 -0.61
CA PHE A 925 4.54 48.00 -1.09
C PHE A 925 3.15 47.89 -0.43
N ASN A 926 2.44 49.01 -0.34
CA ASN A 926 1.10 49.09 0.22
C ASN A 926 0.05 49.38 -0.85
N VAL A 927 -1.18 48.99 -0.59
CA VAL A 927 -2.31 49.18 -1.50
C VAL A 927 -3.54 49.63 -0.73
N TYR A 928 -4.28 50.58 -1.27
CA TYR A 928 -5.50 51.10 -0.67
C TYR A 928 -6.45 51.66 -1.74
N PRO A 929 -7.77 51.49 -1.60
CA PRO A 929 -8.45 50.60 -0.67
C PRO A 929 -8.28 49.13 -1.09
N ASN A 930 -8.25 48.21 -0.14
CA ASN A 930 -8.31 46.77 -0.40
C ASN A 930 -9.25 46.13 0.64
N PRO A 931 -10.50 45.77 0.29
CA PRO A 931 -11.02 45.60 -1.07
C PRO A 931 -11.19 46.91 -1.88
N ALA A 932 -10.85 46.88 -3.16
CA ALA A 932 -11.06 47.99 -4.10
C ALA A 932 -12.40 47.85 -4.82
N ILE A 933 -13.06 48.98 -5.09
CA ILE A 933 -14.36 49.01 -5.79
C ILE A 933 -14.17 49.56 -7.21
N THR A 934 -13.55 50.74 -7.34
CA THR A 934 -13.28 51.36 -8.65
C THR A 934 -11.80 51.61 -8.88
N GLU A 935 -11.06 51.93 -7.82
CA GLU A 935 -9.65 52.31 -7.91
C GLU A 935 -8.85 51.64 -6.80
N LEU A 936 -7.58 51.35 -7.10
CA LEU A 936 -6.58 50.78 -6.20
C LEU A 936 -5.31 51.63 -6.29
N GLU A 937 -4.96 52.33 -5.22
CA GLU A 937 -3.73 53.11 -5.13
C GLU A 937 -2.58 52.23 -4.61
N ILE A 938 -1.48 52.18 -5.38
CA ILE A 938 -0.25 51.48 -5.02
C ILE A 938 0.76 52.48 -4.46
N PHE A 939 1.22 52.25 -3.24
CA PHE A 939 2.31 52.97 -2.59
C PHE A 939 3.56 52.11 -2.57
N THR A 940 4.54 52.41 -3.41
CA THR A 940 5.73 51.55 -3.58
C THR A 940 6.80 51.78 -2.51
N GLY A 941 6.60 52.76 -1.62
CA GLY A 941 7.52 53.04 -0.51
C GLY A 941 8.92 53.37 -1.01
N LYS A 942 9.92 52.58 -0.60
CA LYS A 942 11.32 52.75 -1.06
C LYS A 942 11.61 52.06 -2.40
N MET A 943 10.72 51.20 -2.91
CA MET A 943 10.91 50.42 -4.14
C MET A 943 10.85 51.31 -5.41
N ASP A 944 11.81 51.13 -6.31
CA ASP A 944 11.86 51.78 -7.64
C ASP A 944 11.07 50.97 -8.67
N ALA A 945 9.82 50.67 -8.34
CA ALA A 945 8.93 49.88 -9.18
C ALA A 945 8.64 50.61 -10.51
N THR A 946 8.66 49.86 -11.60
CA THR A 946 8.45 50.38 -12.96
C THR A 946 7.16 49.86 -13.60
N ALA A 947 6.60 48.75 -13.10
CA ALA A 947 5.41 48.13 -13.65
C ALA A 947 4.61 47.32 -12.63
N TYR A 948 3.35 47.01 -12.96
CA TYR A 948 2.47 46.13 -12.21
C TYR A 948 1.71 45.15 -13.13
N GLN A 949 1.25 44.05 -12.55
CA GLN A 949 0.33 43.07 -13.15
C GLN A 949 -0.71 42.63 -12.12
N ILE A 950 -1.98 42.55 -12.49
CA ILE A 950 -3.06 41.93 -11.72
C ILE A 950 -3.37 40.59 -12.37
N ILE A 951 -3.31 39.52 -11.58
CA ILE A 951 -3.39 38.14 -12.02
C ILE A 951 -4.53 37.45 -11.27
N SER A 952 -5.42 36.76 -11.97
CA SER A 952 -6.45 35.93 -11.33
C SER A 952 -5.83 34.71 -10.64
N LEU A 953 -6.59 34.05 -9.75
CA LEU A 953 -6.12 32.85 -9.05
C LEU A 953 -5.84 31.67 -10.00
N SER A 954 -6.40 31.68 -11.21
CA SER A 954 -6.08 30.70 -12.27
C SER A 954 -4.80 31.05 -13.05
N GLY A 955 -4.06 32.09 -12.64
CA GLY A 955 -2.80 32.50 -13.26
C GLY A 955 -2.94 33.38 -14.52
N LYS A 956 -4.17 33.78 -14.90
CA LYS A 956 -4.39 34.66 -16.06
C LYS A 956 -4.12 36.11 -15.70
N ILE A 957 -3.29 36.80 -16.48
CA ILE A 957 -3.03 38.24 -16.31
C ILE A 957 -4.27 39.01 -16.81
N GLU A 958 -4.99 39.62 -15.88
CA GLU A 958 -6.22 40.37 -16.17
C GLU A 958 -5.93 41.83 -16.52
N GLN A 959 -4.88 42.41 -15.93
CA GLN A 959 -4.48 43.79 -16.21
C GLN A 959 -2.97 44.00 -15.98
N SER A 960 -2.34 44.90 -16.72
CA SER A 960 -0.94 45.29 -16.51
C SER A 960 -0.68 46.73 -16.92
N GLY A 961 0.30 47.39 -16.31
CA GLY A 961 0.67 48.76 -16.67
C GLY A 961 2.00 49.21 -16.07
N ASN A 962 2.42 50.43 -16.42
CA ASN A 962 3.64 51.05 -15.89
C ASN A 962 3.33 51.87 -14.63
N LEU A 963 4.29 51.91 -13.70
CA LEU A 963 4.26 52.76 -12.52
C LEU A 963 5.25 53.91 -12.72
N ASN A 964 4.75 55.14 -12.63
CA ASN A 964 5.52 56.33 -13.02
C ASN A 964 5.90 57.21 -11.82
N ALA A 965 5.44 56.85 -10.62
CA ALA A 965 5.65 57.57 -9.38
C ALA A 965 5.55 56.63 -8.16
N LYS A 966 6.08 57.08 -7.01
CA LYS A 966 6.08 56.33 -5.74
C LYS A 966 4.68 56.09 -5.15
N SER A 967 3.67 56.81 -5.66
CA SER A 967 2.26 56.42 -5.59
C SER A 967 1.67 56.42 -6.99
N SER A 968 0.87 55.41 -7.35
CA SER A 968 0.13 55.35 -8.62
C SER A 968 -1.24 54.71 -8.41
N THR A 969 -2.28 55.32 -8.96
CA THR A 969 -3.65 54.80 -8.93
C THR A 969 -3.92 53.89 -10.13
N ILE A 970 -4.55 52.75 -9.88
CA ILE A 970 -4.99 51.78 -10.89
C ILE A 970 -6.52 51.73 -10.89
N ASP A 971 -7.12 51.89 -12.06
CA ASP A 971 -8.54 51.61 -12.26
C ASP A 971 -8.76 50.09 -12.31
N VAL A 972 -9.62 49.58 -11.43
CA VAL A 972 -10.00 48.16 -11.33
C VAL A 972 -11.47 47.92 -11.68
N THR A 973 -12.18 48.95 -12.18
CA THR A 973 -13.64 48.91 -12.43
C THR A 973 -14.05 47.83 -13.45
N ASN A 974 -13.13 47.41 -14.32
CA ASN A 974 -13.39 46.38 -15.34
C ASN A 974 -13.00 44.96 -14.92
N LEU A 975 -12.51 44.77 -13.69
CA LEU A 975 -12.26 43.45 -13.12
C LEU A 975 -13.54 42.93 -12.46
N GLU A 976 -13.79 41.63 -12.59
CA GLU A 976 -14.92 40.99 -11.90
C GLU A 976 -14.68 40.99 -10.38
N SER A 977 -15.75 40.93 -9.58
CA SER A 977 -15.63 40.85 -8.13
C SER A 977 -14.94 39.54 -7.74
N GLY A 978 -13.82 39.60 -7.03
CA GLY A 978 -13.01 38.43 -6.75
C GLY A 978 -11.64 38.74 -6.14
N LEU A 979 -10.89 37.67 -5.82
CA LEU A 979 -9.54 37.75 -5.30
C LEU A 979 -8.53 37.67 -6.44
N TYR A 980 -7.55 38.58 -6.43
CA TYR A 980 -6.48 38.65 -7.41
C TYR A 980 -5.12 38.76 -6.72
N VAL A 981 -4.06 38.42 -7.44
CA VAL A 981 -2.67 38.67 -7.05
C VAL A 981 -2.18 39.89 -7.81
N LEU A 982 -1.83 40.95 -7.07
CA LEU A 982 -1.14 42.11 -7.59
C LEU A 982 0.37 41.90 -7.48
N LYS A 983 1.03 41.87 -8.62
CA LYS A 983 2.47 41.76 -8.77
C LYS A 983 3.04 43.13 -9.15
N VAL A 984 4.04 43.61 -8.41
CA VAL A 984 4.77 44.85 -8.68
C VAL A 984 6.24 44.51 -8.95
N LEU A 985 6.80 45.10 -9.99
CA LEU A 985 8.13 44.79 -10.50
C LEU A 985 9.07 46.01 -10.40
N ASP A 986 10.27 45.79 -9.88
CA ASP A 986 11.42 46.66 -10.11
C ASP A 986 12.45 45.97 -11.05
N SER A 987 13.62 46.56 -11.27
CA SER A 987 14.61 46.02 -12.22
C SER A 987 15.22 44.67 -11.82
N GLU A 988 15.10 44.26 -10.56
CA GLU A 988 15.77 43.08 -10.00
C GLU A 988 14.83 42.16 -9.20
N ASN A 989 13.69 42.66 -8.71
CA ASN A 989 12.80 41.96 -7.78
C ASN A 989 11.33 41.97 -8.22
N VAL A 990 10.63 40.94 -7.76
CA VAL A 990 9.17 40.79 -7.88
C VAL A 990 8.57 40.72 -6.48
N VAL A 991 7.63 41.60 -6.17
CA VAL A 991 6.87 41.56 -4.92
C VAL A 991 5.39 41.41 -5.23
N VAL A 992 4.70 40.54 -4.49
CA VAL A 992 3.29 40.20 -4.72
C VAL A 992 2.44 40.52 -3.49
N LYS A 993 1.18 40.90 -3.71
CA LYS A 993 0.19 41.15 -2.66
C LYS A 993 -1.20 40.70 -3.13
N LYS A 994 -1.97 40.06 -2.26
CA LYS A 994 -3.37 39.71 -2.56
C LYS A 994 -4.24 40.97 -2.50
N ILE A 995 -5.08 41.16 -3.51
CA ILE A 995 -6.04 42.25 -3.59
C ILE A 995 -7.44 41.67 -3.85
N MET A 996 -8.47 42.29 -3.29
CA MET A 996 -9.86 41.94 -3.52
C MET A 996 -10.53 43.06 -4.31
N VAL A 997 -11.21 42.74 -5.40
CA VAL A 997 -12.07 43.67 -6.15
C VAL A 997 -13.52 43.33 -5.80
N LYS A 998 -14.35 44.36 -5.52
CA LYS A 998 -15.75 44.20 -5.12
C LYS A 998 -16.70 44.78 -6.14
#